data_AF-A0AAU7RNE8-F1
#
_entry.id   AF-A0AAU7RNE8-F1
#
_cell.length_a   1.000
_cell.length_b   1.000
_cell.length_c   1.000
_cell.angle_alpha   90.00
_cell.angle_beta   90.00
_cell.angle_gamma   90.00
#
_symmetry.space_group_name_H-M   'P 1'
#
loop_
_entity.id
_entity.type
_entity.pdbx_description
1 polymer ?
#
loop_
_entity_poly.entity_id
_entity_poly.type
_entity_poly.pdbx_seq_one_letter_code
_entity_poly.pdbx_strand_id
1 'polypeptide(L)'
;MKQPFGVGLLAATLLALSTSAAFADYQLNILHFNDFHSRVESINKFDATCSAAEEAKNECFGGAARLKAAIDQRRAALAGQNVVVLDAGDNFQGSLFYTTYKGAAEGEFLNDMKIDAMTVGNHEFDDGEGPLAAFLDKAQFPVVTANLVVDDQSKLGNRIKKSIVLDIGGQKIGIVGAVTTETPELASPGPHVKITDDAAAISAEVDALKSQGVNKIIALTHVGYPRDVEKIAKIAGVSVVVGGHSHTLLSNTDPKAAGPYPTMVDNPAGYKVPVVQAASYSKYLGDLVITFDDNGAVKDAKGDPILLDASIKPDPTILARVQEMAKPIEELRRKIIGNSQGPIEGAREICRVQECSMGNLVADAMLDRTKAQGISIAIQNGGGLRASIAAGDVSMGDVLTVLPFQNTVATFQLTGADVKAALENGLSQIDDGAGRFPQVAGLKYSFDKSKPPGSRLVSVDVQEGTEFKPIDPEKTYGVVSNNYMRAGGDGYTVFAKDGKNAYDFGPNLESVVADYLGAHNPYKPYTDGRITQVAATATTAQPEPAKPAATAPQAAPEQKPAASATDNGTASPTTTPPASSAPTVTTPSTTTPVNPTPTPTVPANSDPAASTPAASAPAAQTPATSAPATTAPATAAPEAKASEPPKTPTTHVVIAGDTLWDIAKTYYGNAKQWHKLVAANHNIKPHHLTVGEKLRIPAK
;
A
#
# COMPACT_ATOMS: atom_id res chain seq x y z
N MET A 1 3.96 100.71 38.15
CA MET A 1 2.76 100.47 37.31
C MET A 1 3.23 99.91 35.97
N LYS A 2 2.91 98.63 35.72
CA LYS A 2 2.75 97.88 34.46
C LYS A 2 3.67 98.23 33.25
N GLN A 3 4.54 97.27 32.89
CA GLN A 3 4.95 97.01 31.51
C GLN A 3 4.01 95.97 30.86
N PRO A 4 3.72 96.03 29.54
CA PRO A 4 2.92 95.02 28.86
C PRO A 4 3.79 93.87 28.33
N PHE A 5 3.27 92.66 28.52
CA PHE A 5 3.79 91.39 28.04
C PHE A 5 3.68 91.28 26.51
N GLY A 6 4.78 90.85 25.87
CA GLY A 6 4.78 90.30 24.52
C GLY A 6 4.24 88.86 24.53
N VAL A 7 3.38 88.56 23.56
CA VAL A 7 2.83 87.23 23.29
C VAL A 7 3.90 86.39 22.60
N GLY A 8 4.43 85.38 23.30
CA GLY A 8 5.29 84.34 22.75
C GLY A 8 4.45 83.11 22.39
N LEU A 9 4.47 82.77 21.10
CA LEU A 9 3.82 81.62 20.48
C LEU A 9 4.47 80.30 20.94
N LEU A 10 3.76 79.48 21.73
CA LEU A 10 4.15 78.10 22.01
C LEU A 10 3.44 77.17 21.02
N ALA A 11 4.13 76.81 19.93
CA ALA A 11 3.75 75.68 19.08
C ALA A 11 4.40 74.43 19.68
N ALA A 12 3.62 73.64 20.43
CA ALA A 12 4.04 72.33 20.90
C ALA A 12 3.86 71.31 19.76
N THR A 13 4.97 70.90 19.15
CA THR A 13 5.04 69.83 18.16
C THR A 13 4.80 68.48 18.86
N LEU A 14 3.56 67.97 18.84
CA LEU A 14 3.32 66.54 19.03
C LEU A 14 3.76 65.81 17.76
N LEU A 15 5.03 65.42 17.71
CA LEU A 15 5.49 64.39 16.78
C LEU A 15 5.01 63.04 17.34
N ALA A 16 3.82 62.61 16.92
CA ALA A 16 3.39 61.24 17.11
C ALA A 16 4.37 60.34 16.34
N LEU A 17 5.30 59.70 17.05
CA LEU A 17 6.03 58.56 16.55
C LEU A 17 5.02 57.43 16.34
N SER A 18 4.38 57.41 15.17
CA SER A 18 3.77 56.20 14.64
C SER A 18 4.92 55.25 14.31
N THR A 19 5.38 54.50 15.30
CA THR A 19 6.11 53.26 15.04
C THR A 19 5.16 52.35 14.28
N SER A 20 5.21 52.38 12.94
CA SER A 20 4.80 51.25 12.14
C SER A 20 5.57 50.06 12.69
N ALA A 21 4.89 49.17 13.42
CA ALA A 21 5.46 47.89 13.77
C ALA A 21 5.97 47.28 12.46
N ALA A 22 7.28 47.05 12.36
CA ALA A 22 7.81 46.27 11.27
C ALA A 22 7.29 44.85 11.49
N PHE A 23 6.23 44.50 10.77
CA PHE A 23 5.61 43.19 10.83
C PHE A 23 6.54 42.19 10.12
N ALA A 24 6.92 41.13 10.83
CA ALA A 24 7.91 40.16 10.37
C ALA A 24 7.21 38.91 9.86
N ASP A 25 7.64 38.43 8.68
CA ASP A 25 7.19 37.15 8.12
C ASP A 25 7.34 36.02 9.14
N TYR A 26 6.31 35.18 9.30
CA TYR A 26 6.33 34.04 10.22
C TYR A 26 6.77 32.79 9.48
N GLN A 27 7.90 32.19 9.88
CA GLN A 27 8.35 30.90 9.35
C GLN A 27 7.92 29.75 10.27
N LEU A 28 7.41 28.67 9.67
CA LEU A 28 7.11 27.40 10.33
C LEU A 28 7.84 26.27 9.59
N ASN A 29 8.59 25.47 10.34
CA ASN A 29 9.19 24.24 9.85
C ASN A 29 8.25 23.07 10.20
N ILE A 30 7.88 22.29 9.19
CA ILE A 30 7.03 21.11 9.32
C ILE A 30 7.90 19.91 8.96
N LEU A 31 8.25 19.13 9.98
CA LEU A 31 8.75 17.78 9.79
C LEU A 31 7.54 16.84 9.73
N HIS A 32 7.53 15.91 8.79
CA HIS A 32 6.42 14.96 8.71
C HIS A 32 6.80 13.61 8.15
N PHE A 33 6.01 12.61 8.48
CA PHE A 33 6.04 11.30 7.88
C PHE A 33 4.62 10.72 7.83
N ASN A 34 4.45 9.68 7.05
CA ASN A 34 3.18 9.04 6.78
C ASN A 34 3.41 7.57 6.46
N ASP A 35 2.38 6.73 6.63
CA ASP A 35 2.40 5.33 6.20
C ASP A 35 3.59 4.56 6.79
N PHE A 36 3.82 4.73 8.10
CA PHE A 36 4.91 4.07 8.82
C PHE A 36 4.78 2.55 8.79
N HIS A 37 3.55 2.02 8.76
CA HIS A 37 3.21 0.60 8.59
C HIS A 37 4.10 -0.35 9.40
N SER A 38 4.26 -0.03 10.69
CA SER A 38 4.99 -0.86 11.63
C SER A 38 6.41 -1.21 11.16
N ARG A 39 7.05 -0.37 10.33
CA ARG A 39 8.45 -0.50 9.92
C ARG A 39 9.37 0.02 11.03
N VAL A 40 9.19 -0.59 12.21
CA VAL A 40 9.94 -0.33 13.44
C VAL A 40 11.42 -0.67 13.23
N GLU A 41 11.67 -1.83 12.61
CA GLU A 41 12.98 -2.20 12.09
C GLU A 41 13.27 -1.45 10.79
N SER A 42 14.55 -1.27 10.49
CA SER A 42 14.97 -0.72 9.21
C SER A 42 14.55 -1.62 8.06
N ILE A 43 14.41 -1.03 6.88
CA ILE A 43 14.05 -1.72 5.65
C ILE A 43 15.23 -1.75 4.66
N ASN A 44 15.28 -2.74 3.80
CA ASN A 44 16.21 -2.77 2.67
C ASN A 44 15.62 -2.04 1.45
N LYS A 45 16.33 -2.07 0.33
CA LYS A 45 15.89 -1.42 -0.93
C LYS A 45 14.58 -1.98 -1.53
N PHE A 46 14.09 -3.12 -1.03
CA PHE A 46 12.84 -3.74 -1.42
C PHE A 46 11.73 -3.49 -0.40
N ASP A 47 11.97 -2.58 0.55
CA ASP A 47 11.06 -2.17 1.62
C ASP A 47 10.69 -3.30 2.61
N ALA A 48 11.45 -4.40 2.57
CA ALA A 48 11.39 -5.51 3.51
C ALA A 48 12.29 -5.25 4.72
N THR A 49 11.99 -5.88 5.85
CA THR A 49 12.84 -5.84 7.05
C THR A 49 14.30 -6.15 6.71
N CYS A 50 15.21 -5.25 7.08
CA CYS A 50 16.61 -5.34 6.72
C CYS A 50 17.33 -6.42 7.55
N SER A 51 18.14 -7.24 6.89
CA SER A 51 18.97 -8.22 7.58
C SER A 51 20.20 -7.58 8.24
N ALA A 52 20.76 -8.25 9.24
CA ALA A 52 22.03 -7.82 9.86
C ALA A 52 23.19 -7.72 8.85
N ALA A 53 23.16 -8.55 7.79
CA ALA A 53 24.17 -8.52 6.73
C ALA A 53 24.02 -7.29 5.81
N GLU A 54 22.79 -6.87 5.52
CA GLU A 54 22.50 -5.64 4.77
C GLU A 54 22.83 -4.40 5.62
N GLU A 55 22.54 -4.42 6.93
CA GLU A 55 22.95 -3.34 7.84
C GLU A 55 24.47 -3.17 7.87
N ALA A 56 25.23 -4.26 7.96
CA ALA A 56 26.69 -4.22 7.91
C ALA A 56 27.25 -3.67 6.59
N LYS A 57 26.45 -3.71 5.51
CA LYS A 57 26.80 -3.18 4.19
C LYS A 57 26.25 -1.78 3.95
N ASN A 58 25.58 -1.16 4.92
CA ASN A 58 24.93 0.13 4.78
C ASN A 58 23.86 0.15 3.67
N GLU A 59 23.15 -0.96 3.48
CA GLU A 59 22.11 -1.13 2.45
C GLU A 59 20.68 -0.92 2.99
N CYS A 60 20.55 -0.43 4.22
CA CYS A 60 19.27 -0.25 4.93
C CYS A 60 18.84 1.21 5.04
N PHE A 61 17.55 1.40 5.18
CA PHE A 61 16.86 2.69 5.25
C PHE A 61 15.83 2.68 6.38
N GLY A 62 15.49 3.87 6.89
CA GLY A 62 14.41 4.05 7.86
C GLY A 62 14.57 3.24 9.15
N GLY A 63 13.44 2.84 9.71
CA GLY A 63 13.31 2.26 11.04
C GLY A 63 13.11 3.34 12.10
N ALA A 64 12.41 2.99 13.18
CA ALA A 64 12.09 3.90 14.28
C ALA A 64 13.33 4.61 14.84
N ALA A 65 14.46 3.89 14.93
CA ALA A 65 15.70 4.43 15.46
C ALA A 65 16.36 5.49 14.56
N ARG A 66 16.32 5.33 13.23
CA ARG A 66 16.84 6.37 12.31
C ARG A 66 15.88 7.54 12.19
N LEU A 67 14.57 7.27 12.14
CA LEU A 67 13.55 8.31 12.10
C LEU A 67 13.63 9.22 13.33
N LYS A 68 13.72 8.64 14.53
CA LYS A 68 13.96 9.40 15.76
C LYS A 68 15.24 10.24 15.70
N ALA A 69 16.35 9.65 15.27
CA ALA A 69 17.61 10.36 15.16
C ALA A 69 17.54 11.54 14.17
N ALA A 70 16.89 11.35 13.02
CA ALA A 70 16.70 12.40 12.02
C ALA A 70 15.83 13.55 12.54
N ILE A 71 14.72 13.23 13.22
CA ILE A 71 13.85 14.22 13.87
C ILE A 71 14.64 15.05 14.89
N ASP A 72 15.42 14.40 15.75
CA ASP A 72 16.23 15.08 16.76
C ASP A 72 17.32 15.96 16.14
N GLN A 73 18.01 15.46 15.10
CA GLN A 73 19.02 16.22 14.38
C GLN A 73 18.41 17.48 13.73
N ARG A 74 17.24 17.36 13.11
CA ARG A 74 16.55 18.53 12.54
C ARG A 74 16.05 19.49 13.60
N ARG A 75 15.47 19.01 14.70
CA ARG A 75 15.09 19.87 15.83
C ARG A 75 16.30 20.64 16.39
N ALA A 76 17.44 19.98 16.56
CA ALA A 76 18.66 20.64 17.02
C ALA A 76 19.16 21.70 16.02
N ALA A 77 19.16 21.38 14.73
CA ALA A 77 19.55 22.32 13.68
C ALA A 77 18.54 23.46 13.44
N LEU A 78 17.31 23.32 13.95
CA LEU A 78 16.26 24.35 13.96
C LEU A 78 16.09 25.02 15.34
N ALA A 79 17.04 24.86 16.26
CA ALA A 79 16.94 25.44 17.59
C ALA A 79 16.68 26.96 17.52
N GLY A 80 15.65 27.42 18.26
CA GLY A 80 15.20 28.82 18.24
C GLY A 80 14.25 29.18 17.09
N GLN A 81 13.90 28.23 16.22
CA GLN A 81 12.88 28.39 15.19
C GLN A 81 11.57 27.69 15.57
N ASN A 82 10.51 27.95 14.82
CA ASN A 82 9.21 27.32 14.99
C ASN A 82 9.20 25.98 14.25
N VAL A 83 8.95 24.88 14.96
CA VAL A 83 8.98 23.52 14.41
C VAL A 83 7.76 22.75 14.89
N VAL A 84 7.15 21.99 13.99
CA VAL A 84 6.18 20.93 14.30
C VAL A 84 6.61 19.62 13.65
N VAL A 85 6.27 18.50 14.28
CA VAL A 85 6.46 17.14 13.77
C VAL A 85 5.09 16.48 13.67
N LEU A 86 4.68 16.11 12.46
CA LEU A 86 3.34 15.61 12.18
C LEU A 86 3.40 14.19 11.61
N ASP A 87 2.45 13.36 11.99
CA ASP A 87 2.24 12.03 11.42
C ASP A 87 0.90 11.96 10.69
N ALA A 88 0.93 11.57 9.42
CA ALA A 88 -0.27 11.54 8.58
C ALA A 88 -0.99 10.18 8.56
N GLY A 89 -0.84 9.33 9.58
CA GLY A 89 -1.59 8.08 9.73
C GLY A 89 -0.96 6.85 9.07
N ASP A 90 -1.61 5.69 9.26
CA ASP A 90 -1.14 4.35 8.88
C ASP A 90 0.19 3.98 9.55
N ASN A 91 0.23 4.08 10.87
CA ASN A 91 1.30 3.48 11.66
C ASN A 91 1.08 1.98 11.86
N PHE A 92 -0.17 1.54 11.85
CA PHE A 92 -0.56 0.16 12.03
C PHE A 92 -0.34 -0.69 10.77
N GLN A 93 -0.42 -2.01 10.97
CA GLN A 93 -0.21 -3.05 9.95
C GLN A 93 1.19 -3.04 9.32
N GLY A 94 1.54 -4.09 8.56
CA GLY A 94 2.69 -4.07 7.67
C GLY A 94 3.90 -4.87 8.17
N SER A 95 3.97 -5.23 9.45
CA SER A 95 5.04 -6.08 9.96
C SER A 95 4.64 -7.01 11.11
N LEU A 96 5.55 -7.90 11.48
CA LEU A 96 5.38 -8.76 12.66
C LEU A 96 5.33 -7.97 13.96
N PHE A 97 5.86 -6.73 14.01
CA PHE A 97 5.71 -5.86 15.17
C PHE A 97 4.25 -5.57 15.42
N TYR A 98 3.50 -5.10 14.42
CA TYR A 98 2.07 -4.88 14.56
C TYR A 98 1.32 -6.18 14.88
N THR A 99 1.66 -7.28 14.20
CA THR A 99 1.05 -8.60 14.47
C THR A 99 1.19 -9.00 15.93
N THR A 100 2.33 -8.69 16.55
CA THR A 100 2.68 -9.08 17.92
C THR A 100 2.17 -8.09 18.97
N TYR A 101 2.31 -6.80 18.70
CA TYR A 101 2.12 -5.72 19.68
C TYR A 101 0.86 -4.91 19.47
N LYS A 102 0.17 -5.07 18.33
CA LYS A 102 -1.15 -4.49 18.04
C LYS A 102 -1.24 -2.98 18.34
N GLY A 103 -0.27 -2.22 17.84
CA GLY A 103 -0.18 -0.77 18.00
C GLY A 103 0.66 -0.32 19.21
N ALA A 104 0.96 -1.20 20.17
CA ALA A 104 1.70 -0.80 21.37
C ALA A 104 3.16 -0.42 21.08
N ALA A 105 3.81 -1.09 20.12
CA ALA A 105 5.18 -0.76 19.73
C ALA A 105 5.22 0.57 18.99
N GLU A 106 4.30 0.75 18.05
CA GLU A 106 4.15 1.97 17.27
C GLU A 106 3.92 3.17 18.20
N GLY A 107 2.97 3.07 19.14
CA GLY A 107 2.69 4.12 20.11
C GLY A 107 3.88 4.45 21.01
N GLU A 108 4.68 3.46 21.42
CA GLU A 108 5.89 3.68 22.21
C GLU A 108 6.90 4.53 21.44
N PHE A 109 7.22 4.17 20.19
CA PHE A 109 8.20 4.90 19.39
C PHE A 109 7.69 6.28 18.91
N LEU A 110 6.40 6.43 18.62
CA LEU A 110 5.81 7.74 18.30
C LEU A 110 5.87 8.71 19.51
N ASN A 111 5.65 8.18 20.72
CA ASN A 111 5.83 8.96 21.95
C ASN A 111 7.30 9.39 22.12
N ASP A 112 8.25 8.48 21.87
CA ASP A 112 9.68 8.80 21.92
C ASP A 112 10.07 9.87 20.89
N MET A 113 9.48 9.85 19.70
CA MET A 113 9.63 10.89 18.66
C MET A 113 9.03 12.22 19.05
N LYS A 114 8.18 12.27 20.07
CA LYS A 114 7.49 13.48 20.56
C LYS A 114 6.77 14.20 19.43
N ILE A 115 6.01 13.49 18.60
CA ILE A 115 5.24 14.13 17.54
C ILE A 115 4.20 15.10 18.13
N ASP A 116 3.86 16.15 17.39
CA ASP A 116 2.97 17.23 17.84
C ASP A 116 1.50 16.94 17.54
N ALA A 117 1.23 16.17 16.47
CA ALA A 117 -0.10 15.66 16.16
C ALA A 117 -0.03 14.47 15.19
N MET A 118 -1.07 13.64 15.25
CA MET A 118 -1.32 12.53 14.32
C MET A 118 -2.75 12.63 13.77
N THR A 119 -2.99 12.23 12.51
CA THR A 119 -4.33 11.78 12.08
C THR A 119 -4.37 10.27 12.02
N VAL A 120 -5.55 9.66 12.21
CA VAL A 120 -5.69 8.23 11.88
C VAL A 120 -5.70 8.06 10.36
N GLY A 121 -5.09 6.98 9.91
CA GLY A 121 -5.28 6.37 8.60
C GLY A 121 -6.30 5.24 8.66
N ASN A 122 -6.45 4.53 7.54
CA ASN A 122 -7.39 3.41 7.48
C ASN A 122 -6.89 2.20 8.29
N HIS A 123 -5.59 1.93 8.30
CA HIS A 123 -5.03 0.73 8.96
C HIS A 123 -5.07 0.81 10.48
N GLU A 124 -5.26 2.00 11.06
CA GLU A 124 -5.58 2.13 12.48
C GLU A 124 -6.88 1.38 12.87
N PHE A 125 -7.75 1.07 11.90
CA PHE A 125 -9.01 0.36 12.09
C PHE A 125 -8.98 -1.12 11.66
N ASP A 126 -7.83 -1.69 11.28
CA ASP A 126 -7.73 -3.06 10.75
C ASP A 126 -8.33 -4.12 11.69
N ASP A 127 -7.97 -4.04 12.97
CA ASP A 127 -8.43 -4.93 14.03
C ASP A 127 -9.62 -4.32 14.83
N GLY A 128 -10.29 -3.33 14.23
CA GLY A 128 -11.38 -2.56 14.80
C GLY A 128 -10.99 -1.62 15.94
N GLU A 129 -11.99 -1.11 16.66
CA GLU A 129 -11.79 -0.03 17.65
C GLU A 129 -10.93 -0.43 18.85
N GLY A 130 -10.77 -1.73 19.14
CA GLY A 130 -10.11 -2.21 20.36
C GLY A 130 -8.63 -1.82 20.44
N PRO A 131 -7.79 -2.27 19.49
CA PRO A 131 -6.37 -1.89 19.44
C PRO A 131 -6.17 -0.38 19.29
N LEU A 132 -6.99 0.30 18.46
CA LEU A 132 -6.92 1.75 18.34
C LEU A 132 -7.21 2.46 19.67
N ALA A 133 -8.25 2.05 20.41
CA ALA A 133 -8.53 2.61 21.73
C ALA A 133 -7.36 2.38 22.71
N ALA A 134 -6.74 1.19 22.69
CA ALA A 134 -5.60 0.87 23.54
C ALA A 134 -4.34 1.69 23.18
N PHE A 135 -4.14 2.00 21.90
CA PHE A 135 -3.10 2.93 21.43
C PHE A 135 -3.39 4.36 21.91
N LEU A 136 -4.63 4.83 21.72
CA LEU A 136 -5.05 6.18 22.12
C LEU A 136 -4.94 6.41 23.63
N ASP A 137 -5.15 5.37 24.45
CA ASP A 137 -4.96 5.45 25.90
C ASP A 137 -3.49 5.69 26.31
N LYS A 138 -2.52 5.39 25.44
CA LYS A 138 -1.08 5.54 25.68
C LYS A 138 -0.43 6.67 24.88
N ALA A 139 -1.11 7.23 23.89
CA ALA A 139 -0.60 8.31 23.08
C ALA A 139 -0.35 9.57 23.94
N GLN A 140 0.85 10.14 23.84
CA GLN A 140 1.25 11.38 24.52
C GLN A 140 1.11 12.62 23.64
N PHE A 141 0.47 12.44 22.48
CA PHE A 141 0.22 13.46 21.47
C PHE A 141 -1.26 13.43 21.08
N PRO A 142 -1.82 14.56 20.62
CA PRO A 142 -3.20 14.60 20.15
C PRO A 142 -3.39 13.86 18.82
N VAL A 143 -4.49 13.12 18.71
CA VAL A 143 -4.97 12.54 17.45
C VAL A 143 -6.15 13.36 16.94
N VAL A 144 -6.10 13.79 15.68
CA VAL A 144 -7.11 14.64 15.02
C VAL A 144 -7.68 13.96 13.78
N THR A 145 -9.00 13.90 13.64
CA THR A 145 -9.72 13.38 12.45
C THR A 145 -11.14 13.96 12.42
N ALA A 146 -11.39 14.97 11.59
CA ALA A 146 -12.62 15.75 11.57
C ALA A 146 -13.82 14.99 10.99
N ASN A 147 -13.58 14.09 10.04
CA ASN A 147 -14.61 13.31 9.35
C ASN A 147 -14.93 11.97 10.03
N LEU A 148 -14.59 11.83 11.31
CA LEU A 148 -14.96 10.69 12.15
C LEU A 148 -16.16 11.07 13.02
N VAL A 149 -17.23 10.29 12.95
CA VAL A 149 -18.41 10.41 13.81
C VAL A 149 -18.57 9.10 14.57
N VAL A 150 -18.45 9.17 15.89
CA VAL A 150 -18.60 8.01 16.78
C VAL A 150 -19.85 8.16 17.64
N ASP A 151 -20.52 7.05 17.93
CA ASP A 151 -21.65 7.02 18.86
C ASP A 151 -21.20 6.70 20.31
N ASP A 152 -22.13 6.76 21.26
CA ASP A 152 -21.85 6.53 22.69
C ASP A 152 -21.39 5.10 23.03
N GLN A 153 -21.53 4.14 22.10
CA GLN A 153 -21.07 2.76 22.26
C GLN A 153 -19.66 2.55 21.73
N SER A 154 -19.11 3.50 20.97
CA SER A 154 -17.74 3.46 20.47
C SER A 154 -16.71 3.40 21.60
N LYS A 155 -15.67 2.59 21.42
CA LYS A 155 -14.54 2.51 22.36
C LYS A 155 -13.61 3.72 22.25
N LEU A 156 -13.66 4.44 21.12
CA LEU A 156 -12.81 5.60 20.86
C LEU A 156 -13.20 6.79 21.76
N GLY A 157 -14.51 6.97 21.99
CA GLY A 157 -15.03 8.06 22.81
C GLY A 157 -14.57 9.43 22.29
N ASN A 158 -14.05 10.28 23.17
CA ASN A 158 -13.59 11.64 22.82
C ASN A 158 -12.07 11.76 22.60
N ARG A 159 -11.36 10.62 22.46
CA ARG A 159 -9.89 10.59 22.37
C ARG A 159 -9.37 11.13 21.03
N ILE A 160 -10.17 11.04 19.97
CA ILE A 160 -9.90 11.64 18.66
C ILE A 160 -10.66 12.95 18.56
N LYS A 161 -9.94 14.06 18.36
CA LYS A 161 -10.53 15.40 18.18
C LYS A 161 -10.74 15.69 16.69
N LYS A 162 -11.56 16.68 16.34
CA LYS A 162 -11.65 17.12 14.93
C LYS A 162 -10.43 17.95 14.52
N SER A 163 -10.04 18.85 15.41
CA SER A 163 -8.89 19.73 15.26
C SER A 163 -8.23 20.04 16.60
N ILE A 164 -7.06 20.67 16.54
CA ILE A 164 -6.38 21.31 17.66
C ILE A 164 -5.83 22.67 17.22
N VAL A 165 -5.46 23.49 18.20
CA VAL A 165 -4.71 24.73 18.01
C VAL A 165 -3.43 24.65 18.82
N LEU A 166 -2.29 24.83 18.17
CA LEU A 166 -0.97 24.95 18.80
C LEU A 166 -0.55 26.42 18.85
N ASP A 167 0.09 26.85 19.94
CA ASP A 167 0.75 28.16 20.04
C ASP A 167 2.25 27.97 19.80
N ILE A 168 2.73 28.50 18.67
CA ILE A 168 4.11 28.32 18.22
C ILE A 168 4.66 29.67 17.82
N GLY A 169 5.72 30.12 18.50
CA GLY A 169 6.31 31.43 18.26
C GLY A 169 5.33 32.60 18.48
N GLY A 170 4.33 32.43 19.36
CA GLY A 170 3.29 33.43 19.60
C GLY A 170 2.22 33.51 18.49
N GLN A 171 2.15 32.51 17.61
CA GLN A 171 1.15 32.38 16.56
C GLN A 171 0.29 31.14 16.78
N LYS A 172 -1.01 31.26 16.50
CA LYS A 172 -1.95 30.13 16.55
C LYS A 172 -1.90 29.34 15.24
N ILE A 173 -1.59 28.06 15.32
CA ILE A 173 -1.57 27.12 14.20
C ILE A 173 -2.69 26.10 14.41
N GLY A 174 -3.69 26.09 13.53
CA GLY A 174 -4.75 25.09 13.54
C GLY A 174 -4.31 23.83 12.80
N ILE A 175 -4.67 22.66 13.32
CA ILE A 175 -4.45 21.38 12.65
C ILE A 175 -5.79 20.64 12.59
N VAL A 176 -6.25 20.32 11.38
CA VAL A 176 -7.50 19.60 11.12
C VAL A 176 -7.16 18.26 10.48
N GLY A 177 -7.67 17.18 11.06
CA GLY A 177 -7.41 15.83 10.56
C GLY A 177 -8.45 15.33 9.57
N ALA A 178 -8.11 14.34 8.74
CA ALA A 178 -9.10 13.54 8.02
C ALA A 178 -8.54 12.17 7.62
N VAL A 179 -9.44 11.19 7.48
CA VAL A 179 -9.15 9.84 7.00
C VAL A 179 -9.97 9.54 5.74
N THR A 180 -9.48 8.68 4.86
CA THR A 180 -10.17 8.30 3.61
C THR A 180 -11.58 7.80 3.86
N THR A 181 -12.53 8.24 3.04
CA THR A 181 -13.92 7.77 3.07
C THR A 181 -14.06 6.29 2.73
N GLU A 182 -13.01 5.69 2.18
CA GLU A 182 -12.93 4.27 1.80
C GLU A 182 -12.61 3.36 2.99
N THR A 183 -12.29 3.92 4.17
CA THR A 183 -11.91 3.12 5.35
C THR A 183 -12.90 2.00 5.73
N PRO A 184 -14.24 2.16 5.63
CA PRO A 184 -15.17 1.05 5.87
C PRO A 184 -15.03 -0.12 4.89
N GLU A 185 -14.52 0.14 3.69
CA GLU A 185 -14.17 -0.88 2.70
C GLU A 185 -12.75 -1.40 2.91
N LEU A 186 -11.83 -0.53 3.34
CA LEU A 186 -10.40 -0.80 3.52
C LEU A 186 -10.05 -1.59 4.77
N ALA A 187 -10.75 -1.31 5.87
CA ALA A 187 -10.45 -1.82 7.20
C ALA A 187 -11.74 -2.21 7.94
N SER A 188 -11.69 -2.33 9.26
CA SER A 188 -12.81 -2.80 10.09
C SER A 188 -13.23 -1.78 11.16
N PRO A 189 -13.58 -0.52 10.82
CA PRO A 189 -13.89 0.52 11.80
C PRO A 189 -15.05 0.17 12.74
N GLY A 190 -15.93 -0.76 12.34
CA GLY A 190 -17.03 -1.27 13.15
C GLY A 190 -18.30 -0.43 13.03
N PRO A 191 -19.41 -0.90 13.62
CA PRO A 191 -20.73 -0.29 13.44
C PRO A 191 -20.91 1.06 14.16
N HIS A 192 -20.05 1.38 15.13
CA HIS A 192 -20.13 2.57 15.97
C HIS A 192 -19.27 3.73 15.48
N VAL A 193 -18.58 3.53 14.35
CA VAL A 193 -17.69 4.52 13.73
C VAL A 193 -18.17 4.78 12.31
N LYS A 194 -18.57 6.02 12.05
CA LYS A 194 -18.98 6.47 10.73
C LYS A 194 -17.96 7.47 10.20
N ILE A 195 -17.52 7.23 8.96
CA ILE A 195 -16.61 8.13 8.26
C ILE A 195 -17.43 8.94 7.24
N THR A 196 -17.38 10.26 7.37
CA THR A 196 -18.13 11.21 6.54
C THR A 196 -17.24 11.83 5.46
N ASP A 197 -17.81 12.64 4.58
CA ASP A 197 -17.04 13.35 3.53
C ASP A 197 -15.91 14.19 4.14
N ASP A 198 -14.68 13.92 3.69
CA ASP A 198 -13.45 14.58 4.17
C ASP A 198 -13.49 16.09 3.95
N ALA A 199 -13.83 16.53 2.74
CA ALA A 199 -13.76 17.93 2.33
C ALA A 199 -14.79 18.78 3.07
N ALA A 200 -16.02 18.30 3.24
CA ALA A 200 -17.06 18.98 3.99
C ALA A 200 -16.71 19.09 5.48
N ALA A 201 -16.17 18.02 6.08
CA ALA A 201 -15.75 18.02 7.48
C ALA A 201 -14.57 18.97 7.73
N ILE A 202 -13.55 18.94 6.86
CA ILE A 202 -12.41 19.88 6.93
C ILE A 202 -12.90 21.32 6.75
N SER A 203 -13.76 21.59 5.77
CA SER A 203 -14.28 22.95 5.52
C SER A 203 -15.01 23.50 6.75
N ALA A 204 -15.89 22.71 7.37
CA ALA A 204 -16.62 23.12 8.57
C ALA A 204 -15.68 23.39 9.76
N GLU A 205 -14.66 22.56 9.93
CA GLU A 205 -13.70 22.73 11.02
C GLU A 205 -12.73 23.90 10.78
N VAL A 206 -12.35 24.15 9.52
CA VAL A 206 -11.59 25.35 9.11
C VAL A 206 -12.37 26.62 9.46
N ASP A 207 -13.67 26.67 9.18
CA ASP A 207 -14.51 27.81 9.55
C ASP A 207 -14.60 27.98 11.07
N ALA A 208 -14.71 26.88 11.83
CA ALA A 208 -14.70 26.91 13.28
C ALA A 208 -13.37 27.46 13.85
N LEU A 209 -12.22 27.06 13.29
CA LEU A 209 -10.91 27.57 13.67
C LEU A 209 -10.74 29.06 13.33
N LYS A 210 -11.19 29.48 12.14
CA LYS A 210 -11.15 30.89 11.72
C LYS A 210 -11.98 31.78 12.63
N SER A 211 -13.13 31.31 13.10
CA SER A 211 -13.96 32.03 14.08
C SER A 211 -13.24 32.27 15.42
N GLN A 212 -12.21 31.47 15.72
CA GLN A 212 -11.36 31.61 16.92
C GLN A 212 -10.10 32.47 16.66
N GLY A 213 -10.01 33.10 15.49
CA GLY A 213 -8.89 33.95 15.08
C GLY A 213 -7.67 33.17 14.57
N VAL A 214 -7.83 31.88 14.22
CA VAL A 214 -6.75 31.09 13.61
C VAL A 214 -6.73 31.36 12.10
N ASN A 215 -5.58 31.77 11.57
CA ASN A 215 -5.41 32.08 10.14
C ASN A 215 -4.35 31.23 9.42
N LYS A 216 -3.70 30.30 10.13
CA LYS A 216 -2.73 29.34 9.61
C LYS A 216 -3.25 27.95 9.93
N ILE A 217 -3.74 27.23 8.92
CA ILE A 217 -4.42 25.94 9.12
C ILE A 217 -3.75 24.85 8.28
N ILE A 218 -3.30 23.81 8.96
CA ILE A 218 -2.74 22.59 8.39
C ILE A 218 -3.89 21.57 8.26
N ALA A 219 -4.12 21.08 7.04
CA ALA A 219 -4.89 19.87 6.83
C ALA A 219 -3.92 18.68 6.93
N LEU A 220 -4.05 17.88 7.99
CA LEU A 220 -3.27 16.66 8.22
C LEU A 220 -4.13 15.46 7.79
N THR A 221 -3.86 14.88 6.63
CA THR A 221 -4.83 14.00 5.96
C THR A 221 -4.26 12.62 5.66
N HIS A 222 -5.14 11.62 5.69
CA HIS A 222 -4.87 10.28 5.21
C HIS A 222 -5.90 9.90 4.14
N VAL A 223 -5.92 10.66 3.04
CA VAL A 223 -6.94 10.55 1.96
C VAL A 223 -6.33 10.31 0.57
N GLY A 224 -5.01 10.29 0.47
CA GLY A 224 -4.28 10.10 -0.78
C GLY A 224 -3.97 11.40 -1.52
N TYR A 225 -2.78 11.46 -2.10
CA TYR A 225 -2.24 12.62 -2.81
C TYR A 225 -3.16 13.18 -3.92
N PRO A 226 -3.82 12.36 -4.77
CA PRO A 226 -4.78 12.88 -5.75
C PRO A 226 -5.94 13.63 -5.08
N ARG A 227 -6.51 13.09 -3.99
CA ARG A 227 -7.61 13.73 -3.26
C ARG A 227 -7.14 15.01 -2.57
N ASP A 228 -5.93 15.00 -2.02
CA ASP A 228 -5.30 16.18 -1.42
C ASP A 228 -5.17 17.33 -2.42
N VAL A 229 -4.65 17.06 -3.62
CA VAL A 229 -4.47 18.06 -4.68
C VAL A 229 -5.79 18.50 -5.30
N GLU A 230 -6.69 17.56 -5.59
CA GLU A 230 -7.90 17.87 -6.35
C GLU A 230 -8.97 18.56 -5.52
N LYS A 231 -8.98 18.34 -4.21
CA LYS A 231 -10.06 18.75 -3.30
C LYS A 231 -9.55 19.47 -2.05
N ILE A 232 -8.73 18.83 -1.22
CA ILE A 232 -8.39 19.36 0.12
C ILE A 232 -7.64 20.69 0.01
N ALA A 233 -6.63 20.77 -0.85
CA ALA A 233 -5.84 21.98 -1.08
C ALA A 233 -6.66 23.15 -1.66
N LYS A 234 -7.89 22.89 -2.15
CA LYS A 234 -8.81 23.89 -2.70
C LYS A 234 -9.86 24.37 -1.70
N ILE A 235 -9.83 23.87 -0.46
CA ILE A 235 -10.69 24.36 0.61
C ILE A 235 -10.20 25.74 1.04
N ALA A 236 -11.10 26.73 1.06
CA ALA A 236 -10.75 28.09 1.46
C ALA A 236 -10.37 28.14 2.96
N GLY A 237 -9.22 28.72 3.27
CA GLY A 237 -8.68 28.81 4.63
C GLY A 237 -7.67 27.72 4.98
N VAL A 238 -7.56 26.64 4.20
CA VAL A 238 -6.44 25.69 4.31
C VAL A 238 -5.17 26.37 3.81
N SER A 239 -4.10 26.29 4.59
CA SER A 239 -2.81 26.91 4.29
C SER A 239 -1.78 25.91 3.76
N VAL A 240 -1.83 24.66 4.21
CA VAL A 240 -0.94 23.55 3.78
C VAL A 240 -1.67 22.23 3.95
N VAL A 241 -1.39 21.27 3.06
CA VAL A 241 -1.82 19.88 3.21
C VAL A 241 -0.61 18.99 3.46
N VAL A 242 -0.64 18.22 4.54
CA VAL A 242 0.33 17.18 4.89
C VAL A 242 -0.40 15.85 4.84
N GLY A 243 -0.12 15.05 3.81
CA GLY A 243 -0.91 13.87 3.45
C GLY A 243 -0.23 12.53 3.70
N GLY A 244 -1.00 11.45 3.56
CA GLY A 244 -0.56 10.03 3.52
C GLY A 244 -1.43 9.16 2.59
N HIS A 245 -1.50 7.86 2.83
CA HIS A 245 -2.34 6.85 2.16
C HIS A 245 -1.82 6.35 0.82
N SER A 246 -1.41 7.25 -0.07
CA SER A 246 -0.99 6.90 -1.44
C SER A 246 0.52 6.62 -1.59
N HIS A 247 1.26 6.60 -0.47
CA HIS A 247 2.70 6.33 -0.40
C HIS A 247 3.53 7.19 -1.37
N THR A 248 3.09 8.43 -1.64
CA THR A 248 3.63 9.20 -2.75
C THR A 248 4.96 9.84 -2.35
N LEU A 249 6.03 9.50 -3.07
CA LEU A 249 7.27 10.26 -3.00
C LEU A 249 7.14 11.53 -3.85
N LEU A 250 7.18 12.68 -3.18
CA LEU A 250 7.39 13.97 -3.81
C LEU A 250 8.84 14.39 -3.53
N SER A 251 9.56 14.86 -4.56
CA SER A 251 10.93 15.32 -4.38
C SER A 251 11.34 16.30 -5.47
N ASN A 252 12.26 17.20 -5.13
CA ASN A 252 12.91 18.09 -6.09
C ASN A 252 14.19 17.50 -6.67
N THR A 253 14.71 16.41 -6.07
CA THR A 253 16.01 15.83 -6.41
C THR A 253 15.93 14.40 -6.96
N ASP A 254 14.86 13.66 -6.68
CA ASP A 254 14.65 12.32 -7.27
C ASP A 254 13.85 12.41 -8.59
N PRO A 255 14.43 12.04 -9.75
CA PRO A 255 13.72 12.05 -11.03
C PRO A 255 12.59 11.00 -11.13
N LYS A 256 12.50 10.06 -10.19
CA LYS A 256 11.42 9.06 -10.11
C LYS A 256 10.27 9.50 -9.20
N ALA A 257 10.40 10.63 -8.50
CA ALA A 257 9.32 11.17 -7.69
C ALA A 257 8.09 11.49 -8.55
N ALA A 258 6.90 11.35 -7.96
CA ALA A 258 5.64 11.59 -8.66
C ALA A 258 5.41 13.08 -8.98
N GLY A 259 6.11 13.98 -8.29
CA GLY A 259 6.01 15.42 -8.45
C GLY A 259 6.99 16.18 -7.55
N PRO A 260 7.03 17.53 -7.68
CA PRO A 260 7.89 18.38 -6.88
C PRO A 260 7.45 18.42 -5.41
N TYR A 261 8.39 18.77 -4.53
CA TYR A 261 8.14 18.96 -3.10
C TYR A 261 8.34 20.44 -2.67
N PRO A 262 7.32 21.13 -2.15
CA PRO A 262 5.92 20.75 -2.17
C PRO A 262 5.35 20.85 -3.59
N THR A 263 4.25 20.15 -3.84
CA THR A 263 3.41 20.46 -5.01
C THR A 263 2.54 21.66 -4.69
N MET A 264 2.68 22.74 -5.47
CA MET A 264 1.94 23.98 -5.27
C MET A 264 0.62 23.97 -6.04
N VAL A 265 -0.50 23.97 -5.31
CA VAL A 265 -1.85 23.88 -5.87
C VAL A 265 -2.55 25.24 -5.82
N ASP A 266 -3.22 25.63 -6.91
CA ASP A 266 -4.04 26.84 -6.96
C ASP A 266 -5.35 26.65 -6.18
N ASN A 267 -5.55 27.46 -5.15
CA ASN A 267 -6.78 27.51 -4.38
C ASN A 267 -7.75 28.52 -5.01
N PRO A 268 -9.06 28.19 -5.16
CA PRO A 268 -10.06 29.10 -5.69
C PRO A 268 -10.19 30.44 -4.96
N ALA A 269 -9.72 30.53 -3.72
CA ALA A 269 -9.67 31.78 -2.95
C ALA A 269 -8.49 32.71 -3.33
N GLY A 270 -7.70 32.38 -4.36
CA GLY A 270 -6.72 33.29 -4.97
C GLY A 270 -5.29 33.20 -4.43
N TYR A 271 -4.95 32.10 -3.75
CA TYR A 271 -3.60 31.84 -3.25
C TYR A 271 -3.17 30.39 -3.57
N LYS A 272 -1.90 30.05 -3.34
CA LYS A 272 -1.40 28.69 -3.54
C LYS A 272 -1.24 27.94 -2.22
N VAL A 273 -1.51 26.65 -2.25
CA VAL A 273 -1.39 25.74 -1.10
C VAL A 273 -0.32 24.68 -1.40
N PRO A 274 0.75 24.57 -0.60
CA PRO A 274 1.69 23.46 -0.69
C PRO A 274 1.02 22.16 -0.22
N VAL A 275 1.20 21.10 -1.00
CA VAL A 275 0.82 19.71 -0.67
C VAL A 275 2.09 18.87 -0.56
N VAL A 276 2.23 18.11 0.53
CA VAL A 276 3.40 17.26 0.79
C VAL A 276 3.01 15.85 1.22
N GLN A 277 3.84 14.87 0.82
CA GLN A 277 3.91 13.50 1.33
C GLN A 277 5.38 13.07 1.35
N ALA A 278 5.73 12.08 2.18
CA ALA A 278 7.09 11.60 2.37
C ALA A 278 7.23 10.08 2.09
N ALA A 279 6.65 9.62 0.97
CA ALA A 279 6.61 8.21 0.59
C ALA A 279 5.94 7.34 1.67
N SER A 280 6.63 6.34 2.23
CA SER A 280 6.14 5.45 3.28
C SER A 280 7.29 4.78 4.06
N TYR A 281 6.94 3.94 5.04
CA TYR A 281 7.84 2.99 5.69
C TYR A 281 8.99 3.61 6.48
N SER A 282 8.84 4.87 6.91
CA SER A 282 9.91 5.70 7.49
C SER A 282 11.17 5.82 6.62
N LYS A 283 11.06 5.54 5.31
CA LYS A 283 12.21 5.64 4.41
C LYS A 283 12.68 7.08 4.25
N TYR A 284 11.76 8.02 4.37
CA TYR A 284 12.01 9.44 4.32
C TYR A 284 11.42 10.17 5.52
N LEU A 285 12.04 11.28 5.90
CA LEU A 285 11.45 12.30 6.76
C LEU A 285 11.19 13.54 5.91
N GLY A 286 9.93 13.95 5.74
CA GLY A 286 9.60 15.21 5.08
C GLY A 286 10.13 16.41 5.87
N ASP A 287 10.78 17.36 5.21
CA ASP A 287 11.25 18.62 5.80
C ASP A 287 10.78 19.79 4.93
N LEU A 288 9.75 20.50 5.39
CA LEU A 288 9.14 21.64 4.70
C LEU A 288 9.29 22.91 5.55
N VAL A 289 9.77 23.99 4.97
CA VAL A 289 9.66 25.33 5.56
C VAL A 289 8.62 26.13 4.81
N ILE A 290 7.69 26.74 5.55
CA ILE A 290 6.66 27.64 5.03
C ILE A 290 6.88 29.02 5.63
N THR A 291 6.84 30.04 4.79
CA THR A 291 6.83 31.45 5.18
C THR A 291 5.43 32.01 4.98
N PHE A 292 4.85 32.53 6.05
CA PHE A 292 3.54 33.17 6.08
C PHE A 292 3.66 34.69 6.14
N ASP A 293 2.73 35.39 5.49
CA ASP A 293 2.48 36.80 5.75
C ASP A 293 1.66 37.01 7.03
N ASP A 294 1.43 38.28 7.39
CA ASP A 294 0.68 38.67 8.59
C ASP A 294 -0.78 38.22 8.56
N ASN A 295 -1.35 38.05 7.35
CA ASN A 295 -2.72 37.59 7.16
C ASN A 295 -2.82 36.05 7.24
N GLY A 296 -1.69 35.33 7.37
CA GLY A 296 -1.63 33.88 7.38
C GLY A 296 -1.62 33.25 5.99
N ALA A 297 -1.43 34.04 4.93
CA ALA A 297 -1.27 33.53 3.58
C ALA A 297 0.17 33.05 3.35
N VAL A 298 0.33 31.98 2.56
CA VAL A 298 1.63 31.41 2.22
C VAL A 298 2.34 32.29 1.20
N LYS A 299 3.52 32.83 1.56
CA LYS A 299 4.40 33.59 0.66
C LYS A 299 5.40 32.69 -0.08
N ASP A 300 5.99 31.74 0.65
CA ASP A 300 7.01 30.81 0.15
C ASP A 300 6.86 29.47 0.85
N ALA A 301 7.11 28.38 0.13
CA ALA A 301 7.14 27.03 0.67
C ALA A 301 8.17 26.19 -0.09
N LYS A 302 9.14 25.64 0.64
CA LYS A 302 10.27 24.89 0.05
C LYS A 302 10.77 23.81 0.99
N GLY A 303 11.42 22.80 0.43
CA GLY A 303 11.96 21.68 1.18
C GLY A 303 12.27 20.50 0.27
N ASP A 304 12.57 19.35 0.87
CA ASP A 304 12.66 18.04 0.22
C ASP A 304 12.61 16.96 1.32
N PRO A 305 12.09 15.74 1.09
CA PRO A 305 12.22 14.67 2.06
C PRO A 305 13.66 14.20 2.21
N ILE A 306 14.07 13.95 3.44
CA ILE A 306 15.39 13.44 3.80
C ILE A 306 15.35 11.91 3.73
N LEU A 307 16.13 11.30 2.84
CA LEU A 307 16.31 9.85 2.80
C LEU A 307 17.02 9.39 4.08
N LEU A 308 16.43 8.43 4.80
CA LEU A 308 16.96 7.93 6.06
C LEU A 308 17.88 6.72 5.83
N ASP A 309 18.98 6.91 5.12
CA ASP A 309 19.96 5.85 4.85
C ASP A 309 21.03 5.73 5.96
N ALA A 310 22.14 5.04 5.67
CA ALA A 310 23.25 4.84 6.60
C ALA A 310 23.99 6.13 7.00
N SER A 311 23.77 7.26 6.32
CA SER A 311 24.30 8.55 6.76
C SER A 311 23.65 9.04 8.05
N ILE A 312 22.43 8.58 8.34
CA ILE A 312 21.73 8.83 9.60
C ILE A 312 22.03 7.69 10.56
N LYS A 313 22.87 7.97 11.57
CA LYS A 313 23.15 7.02 12.64
C LYS A 313 21.88 6.76 13.46
N PRO A 314 21.45 5.50 13.66
CA PRO A 314 20.29 5.17 14.50
C PRO A 314 20.47 5.67 15.94
N ASP A 315 19.38 6.12 16.56
CA ASP A 315 19.36 6.41 18.00
C ASP A 315 19.66 5.11 18.77
N PRO A 316 20.70 5.08 19.63
CA PRO A 316 21.14 3.85 20.29
C PRO A 316 20.12 3.34 21.32
N THR A 317 19.34 4.22 21.95
CA THR A 317 18.33 3.84 22.94
C THR A 317 17.14 3.19 22.24
N ILE A 318 16.67 3.82 21.16
CA ILE A 318 15.57 3.26 20.35
C ILE A 318 16.00 1.96 19.69
N LEU A 319 17.20 1.90 19.11
CA LEU A 319 17.70 0.67 18.48
C LEU A 319 17.77 -0.49 19.48
N ALA A 320 18.26 -0.25 20.71
CA ALA A 320 18.28 -1.28 21.75
C ALA A 320 16.88 -1.75 22.11
N ARG A 321 15.91 -0.83 22.18
CA ARG A 321 14.51 -1.15 22.46
C ARG A 321 13.84 -1.95 21.34
N VAL A 322 14.08 -1.57 20.08
CA VAL A 322 13.63 -2.33 18.91
C VAL A 322 14.18 -3.77 18.97
N GLN A 323 15.48 -3.93 19.23
CA GLN A 323 16.10 -5.26 19.34
C GLN A 323 15.55 -6.09 20.51
N GLU A 324 15.18 -5.45 21.63
CA GLU A 324 14.52 -6.13 22.74
C GLU A 324 13.15 -6.66 22.31
N MET A 325 12.34 -5.81 21.68
CA MET A 325 10.99 -6.15 21.20
C MET A 325 11.01 -7.12 20.01
N ALA A 326 12.10 -7.23 19.27
CA ALA A 326 12.24 -8.23 18.21
C ALA A 326 12.42 -9.66 18.76
N LYS A 327 12.90 -9.85 20.01
CA LYS A 327 13.19 -11.20 20.53
C LYS A 327 11.97 -12.12 20.58
N PRO A 328 10.80 -11.72 21.09
CA PRO A 328 9.60 -12.57 21.04
C PRO A 328 9.12 -12.83 19.61
N ILE A 329 9.39 -11.91 18.68
CA ILE A 329 9.06 -12.06 17.27
C ILE A 329 9.93 -13.14 16.62
N GLU A 330 11.21 -13.26 17.01
CA GLU A 330 12.07 -14.36 16.57
C GLU A 330 11.52 -15.73 17.02
N GLU A 331 10.90 -15.82 18.20
CA GLU A 331 10.22 -17.03 18.63
C GLU A 331 8.95 -17.30 17.82
N LEU A 332 8.22 -16.26 17.40
CA LEU A 332 7.10 -16.41 16.47
C LEU A 332 7.56 -16.92 15.10
N ARG A 333 8.73 -16.48 14.60
CA ARG A 333 9.34 -17.03 13.38
C ARG A 333 9.63 -18.53 13.53
N ARG A 334 9.97 -19.00 14.73
CA ARG A 334 10.22 -20.43 15.01
C ARG A 334 8.96 -21.25 15.22
N LYS A 335 7.80 -20.61 15.37
CA LYS A 335 6.53 -21.30 15.57
C LYS A 335 6.22 -22.20 14.38
N ILE A 336 6.02 -23.48 14.66
CA ILE A 336 5.52 -24.43 13.67
C ILE A 336 4.05 -24.10 13.39
N ILE A 337 3.74 -23.84 12.13
CA ILE A 337 2.40 -23.48 11.63
C ILE A 337 1.73 -24.65 10.90
N GLY A 338 2.51 -25.67 10.52
CA GLY A 338 2.01 -26.85 9.84
C GLY A 338 3.10 -27.87 9.58
N ASN A 339 2.79 -28.90 8.79
CA ASN A 339 3.72 -29.91 8.35
C ASN A 339 3.52 -30.16 6.84
N SER A 340 4.58 -30.42 6.09
CA SER A 340 4.56 -30.73 4.67
C SER A 340 5.00 -32.18 4.41
N GLN A 341 4.19 -32.93 3.66
CA GLN A 341 4.45 -34.33 3.30
C GLN A 341 5.65 -34.50 2.34
N GLY A 342 6.09 -33.41 1.70
CA GLY A 342 7.21 -33.39 0.76
C GLY A 342 7.85 -32.00 0.67
N PRO A 343 8.95 -31.84 -0.08
CA PRO A 343 9.52 -30.52 -0.32
C PRO A 343 8.57 -29.65 -1.14
N ILE A 344 8.46 -28.38 -0.78
CA ILE A 344 7.72 -27.35 -1.53
C ILE A 344 8.74 -26.59 -2.37
N GLU A 345 8.85 -26.94 -3.65
CA GLU A 345 9.82 -26.36 -4.58
C GLU A 345 9.47 -24.90 -4.92
N GLY A 346 10.38 -23.99 -4.54
CA GLY A 346 10.32 -22.54 -4.71
C GLY A 346 11.56 -21.95 -5.39
N ALA A 347 12.47 -22.77 -5.92
CA ALA A 347 13.70 -22.30 -6.54
C ALA A 347 13.42 -21.40 -7.75
N ARG A 348 14.26 -20.37 -7.91
CA ARG A 348 14.19 -19.40 -9.02
C ARG A 348 14.20 -20.10 -10.38
N GLU A 349 15.06 -21.10 -10.53
CA GLU A 349 15.31 -21.84 -11.76
C GLU A 349 14.09 -22.66 -12.20
N ILE A 350 13.12 -22.86 -11.31
CA ILE A 350 11.88 -23.58 -11.56
C ILE A 350 10.69 -22.61 -11.63
N CYS A 351 10.42 -21.89 -10.53
CA CYS A 351 9.24 -21.03 -10.41
C CYS A 351 9.22 -19.82 -11.35
N ARG A 352 10.33 -19.50 -12.04
CA ARG A 352 10.40 -18.40 -13.02
C ARG A 352 10.36 -18.84 -14.47
N VAL A 353 10.23 -20.13 -14.74
CA VAL A 353 10.25 -20.68 -16.10
C VAL A 353 9.21 -21.77 -16.34
N GLN A 354 8.64 -22.36 -15.29
CA GLN A 354 7.64 -23.42 -15.38
C GLN A 354 6.74 -23.45 -14.13
N GLU A 355 5.74 -24.34 -14.12
CA GLU A 355 4.96 -24.64 -12.93
C GLU A 355 5.85 -25.11 -11.77
N CYS A 356 5.59 -24.62 -10.56
CA CYS A 356 6.25 -25.09 -9.35
C CYS A 356 5.26 -25.25 -8.19
N SER A 357 5.55 -26.17 -7.27
CA SER A 357 4.65 -26.46 -6.14
C SER A 357 4.50 -25.30 -5.15
N MET A 358 5.51 -24.43 -5.01
CA MET A 358 5.38 -23.19 -4.23
C MET A 358 4.44 -22.19 -4.91
N GLY A 359 4.51 -22.10 -6.23
CA GLY A 359 3.60 -21.28 -7.03
C GLY A 359 2.15 -21.69 -6.85
N ASN A 360 1.89 -22.99 -6.90
CA ASN A 360 0.56 -23.54 -6.64
C ASN A 360 0.10 -23.25 -5.21
N LEU A 361 0.94 -23.50 -4.20
CA LEU A 361 0.60 -23.20 -2.80
C LEU A 361 0.17 -21.73 -2.61
N VAL A 362 1.00 -20.79 -3.06
CA VAL A 362 0.75 -19.35 -2.82
C VAL A 362 -0.46 -18.87 -3.63
N ALA A 363 -0.60 -19.30 -4.88
CA ALA A 363 -1.74 -18.92 -5.71
C ALA A 363 -3.06 -19.51 -5.18
N ASP A 364 -3.04 -20.77 -4.72
CA ASP A 364 -4.21 -21.41 -4.10
C ASP A 364 -4.60 -20.72 -2.79
N ALA A 365 -3.62 -20.38 -1.94
CA ALA A 365 -3.87 -19.68 -0.68
C ALA A 365 -4.52 -18.30 -0.91
N MET A 366 -4.03 -17.53 -1.89
CA MET A 366 -4.65 -16.27 -2.27
C MET A 366 -6.09 -16.46 -2.78
N LEU A 367 -6.32 -17.46 -3.62
CA LEU A 367 -7.63 -17.72 -4.20
C LEU A 367 -8.63 -18.21 -3.14
N ASP A 368 -8.22 -19.12 -2.26
CA ASP A 368 -9.04 -19.62 -1.16
C ASP A 368 -9.48 -18.49 -0.23
N ARG A 369 -8.53 -17.62 0.17
CA ARG A 369 -8.79 -16.48 1.06
C ARG A 369 -9.79 -15.47 0.49
N THR A 370 -9.84 -15.33 -0.83
CA THR A 370 -10.63 -14.31 -1.54
C THR A 370 -11.87 -14.88 -2.24
N LYS A 371 -12.07 -16.21 -2.21
CA LYS A 371 -13.16 -16.91 -2.90
C LYS A 371 -14.55 -16.37 -2.58
N ALA A 372 -14.80 -16.01 -1.31
CA ALA A 372 -16.08 -15.47 -0.87
C ALA A 372 -16.41 -14.08 -1.46
N GLN A 373 -15.40 -13.38 -1.99
CA GLN A 373 -15.53 -12.06 -2.61
C GLN A 373 -15.84 -12.16 -4.12
N GLY A 374 -16.03 -13.38 -4.65
CA GLY A 374 -16.25 -13.61 -6.08
C GLY A 374 -14.97 -13.60 -6.92
N ILE A 375 -13.80 -13.69 -6.29
CA ILE A 375 -12.52 -13.83 -6.98
C ILE A 375 -12.36 -15.27 -7.49
N SER A 376 -11.91 -15.41 -8.75
CA SER A 376 -11.83 -16.69 -9.44
C SER A 376 -10.46 -17.01 -10.05
N ILE A 377 -9.56 -16.03 -10.14
CA ILE A 377 -8.23 -16.18 -10.73
C ILE A 377 -7.20 -15.64 -9.75
N ALA A 378 -6.11 -16.37 -9.52
CA ALA A 378 -4.93 -15.87 -8.82
C ALA A 378 -3.73 -15.83 -9.76
N ILE A 379 -2.94 -14.76 -9.68
CA ILE A 379 -1.67 -14.61 -10.42
C ILE A 379 -0.58 -14.15 -9.44
N GLN A 380 0.47 -14.96 -9.30
CA GLN A 380 1.64 -14.71 -8.45
C GLN A 380 2.91 -14.71 -9.32
N ASN A 381 3.69 -13.62 -9.28
CA ASN A 381 4.98 -13.58 -9.96
C ASN A 381 5.99 -14.51 -9.25
N GLY A 382 6.70 -15.35 -10.01
CA GLY A 382 7.75 -16.23 -9.48
C GLY A 382 8.92 -15.47 -8.83
N GLY A 383 9.05 -14.17 -9.08
CA GLY A 383 10.00 -13.26 -8.44
C GLY A 383 9.70 -13.00 -6.96
N GLY A 384 8.41 -13.08 -6.60
CA GLY A 384 7.91 -12.98 -5.23
C GLY A 384 8.16 -14.22 -4.38
N LEU A 385 8.47 -15.37 -5.01
CA LEU A 385 8.77 -16.64 -4.35
C LEU A 385 10.28 -16.79 -4.21
N ARG A 386 10.79 -16.82 -2.98
CA ARG A 386 12.22 -16.61 -2.71
C ARG A 386 12.99 -17.83 -2.23
N ALA A 387 12.29 -18.84 -1.76
CA ALA A 387 12.90 -20.04 -1.21
C ALA A 387 11.99 -21.26 -1.39
N SER A 388 12.59 -22.44 -1.26
CA SER A 388 11.88 -23.71 -1.12
C SER A 388 11.71 -24.02 0.37
N ILE A 389 10.68 -24.81 0.72
CA ILE A 389 10.47 -25.33 2.07
C ILE A 389 10.73 -26.83 2.06
N ALA A 390 11.47 -27.34 3.04
CA ALA A 390 11.75 -28.77 3.16
C ALA A 390 10.50 -29.57 3.55
N ALA A 391 10.55 -30.90 3.37
CA ALA A 391 9.53 -31.78 3.95
C ALA A 391 9.64 -31.79 5.49
N GLY A 392 8.52 -32.03 6.17
CA GLY A 392 8.45 -32.02 7.62
C GLY A 392 7.81 -30.75 8.17
N ASP A 393 8.20 -30.36 9.39
CA ASP A 393 7.60 -29.22 10.06
C ASP A 393 7.87 -27.92 9.31
N VAL A 394 6.83 -27.10 9.16
CA VAL A 394 6.87 -25.80 8.48
C VAL A 394 6.66 -24.73 9.54
N SER A 395 7.61 -23.82 9.66
CA SER A 395 7.57 -22.68 10.58
C SER A 395 7.07 -21.40 9.91
N MET A 396 6.64 -20.42 10.71
CA MET A 396 6.33 -19.09 10.18
C MET A 396 7.55 -18.43 9.51
N GLY A 397 8.75 -18.71 10.04
CA GLY A 397 10.03 -18.27 9.49
C GLY A 397 10.29 -18.83 8.09
N ASP A 398 9.89 -20.08 7.84
CA ASP A 398 9.95 -20.66 6.49
C ASP A 398 9.06 -19.88 5.52
N VAL A 399 7.80 -19.58 5.89
CA VAL A 399 6.89 -18.78 5.06
C VAL A 399 7.42 -17.37 4.81
N LEU A 400 7.94 -16.71 5.84
CA LEU A 400 8.58 -15.39 5.72
C LEU A 400 9.84 -15.41 4.85
N THR A 401 10.58 -16.53 4.85
CA THR A 401 11.73 -16.71 3.97
C THR A 401 11.29 -16.85 2.51
N VAL A 402 10.14 -17.50 2.24
CA VAL A 402 9.54 -17.58 0.91
C VAL A 402 9.00 -16.23 0.46
N LEU A 403 8.32 -15.50 1.35
CA LEU A 403 7.58 -14.26 1.08
C LEU A 403 8.13 -13.06 1.89
N PRO A 404 9.39 -12.66 1.68
CA PRO A 404 10.07 -11.69 2.55
C PRO A 404 9.63 -10.24 2.32
N PHE A 405 8.88 -9.96 1.25
CA PHE A 405 8.54 -8.60 0.83
C PHE A 405 7.37 -8.00 1.62
N GLN A 406 6.75 -8.78 2.51
CA GLN A 406 5.62 -8.32 3.34
C GLN A 406 4.51 -7.71 2.47
N ASN A 407 4.28 -8.30 1.30
CA ASN A 407 3.24 -7.89 0.36
C ASN A 407 1.85 -8.20 0.95
N THR A 408 0.87 -7.37 0.64
CA THR A 408 -0.54 -7.62 0.94
C THR A 408 -1.23 -8.35 -0.21
N VAL A 409 -2.32 -9.06 0.11
CA VAL A 409 -3.22 -9.63 -0.90
C VAL A 409 -4.04 -8.52 -1.53
N ALA A 410 -3.98 -8.40 -2.86
CA ALA A 410 -4.68 -7.38 -3.62
C ALA A 410 -5.70 -8.01 -4.58
N THR A 411 -6.94 -7.53 -4.57
CA THR A 411 -8.03 -8.02 -5.44
C THR A 411 -8.52 -6.93 -6.39
N PHE A 412 -8.90 -7.33 -7.60
CA PHE A 412 -9.36 -6.41 -8.64
C PHE A 412 -10.09 -7.16 -9.74
N GLN A 413 -10.60 -6.43 -10.73
CA GLN A 413 -11.29 -7.00 -11.87
C GLN A 413 -10.58 -6.64 -13.17
N LEU A 414 -10.46 -7.64 -14.05
CA LEU A 414 -9.87 -7.52 -15.39
C LEU A 414 -10.79 -8.14 -16.44
N THR A 415 -10.73 -7.65 -17.68
CA THR A 415 -11.31 -8.40 -18.80
C THR A 415 -10.46 -9.63 -19.11
N GLY A 416 -11.02 -10.63 -19.78
CA GLY A 416 -10.25 -11.80 -20.21
C GLY A 416 -9.11 -11.44 -21.16
N ALA A 417 -9.27 -10.38 -21.97
CA ALA A 417 -8.21 -9.83 -22.79
C ALA A 417 -7.05 -9.30 -21.93
N ASP A 418 -7.35 -8.59 -20.85
CA ASP A 418 -6.35 -8.05 -19.93
C ASP A 418 -5.64 -9.17 -19.15
N VAL A 419 -6.36 -10.23 -18.76
CA VAL A 419 -5.76 -11.43 -18.16
C VAL A 419 -4.76 -12.08 -19.13
N LYS A 420 -5.11 -12.23 -20.43
CA LYS A 420 -4.17 -12.72 -21.44
C LYS A 420 -2.94 -11.81 -21.58
N ALA A 421 -3.15 -10.50 -21.61
CA ALA A 421 -2.06 -9.52 -21.71
C ALA A 421 -1.12 -9.61 -20.50
N ALA A 422 -1.65 -9.83 -19.30
CA ALA A 422 -0.86 -10.04 -18.09
C ALA A 422 -0.02 -11.33 -18.15
N LEU A 423 -0.60 -12.43 -18.63
CA LEU A 423 0.13 -13.70 -18.83
C LEU A 423 1.22 -13.55 -19.90
N GLU A 424 0.95 -12.86 -21.01
CA GLU A 424 1.97 -12.53 -22.02
C GLU A 424 3.11 -11.67 -21.47
N ASN A 425 2.81 -10.66 -20.64
CA ASN A 425 3.86 -9.92 -19.93
C ASN A 425 4.73 -10.85 -19.08
N GLY A 426 4.09 -11.75 -18.31
CA GLY A 426 4.83 -12.66 -17.46
C GLY A 426 5.73 -13.63 -18.23
N LEU A 427 5.35 -14.00 -19.46
CA LEU A 427 6.14 -14.86 -20.34
C LEU A 427 7.23 -14.11 -21.11
N SER A 428 7.21 -12.77 -21.15
CA SER A 428 8.05 -11.96 -22.04
C SER A 428 9.57 -12.08 -21.78
N GLN A 429 9.99 -12.32 -20.54
CA GLN A 429 11.40 -12.38 -20.12
C GLN A 429 11.78 -13.73 -19.50
N ILE A 430 11.13 -14.81 -19.95
CA ILE A 430 11.39 -16.16 -19.45
C ILE A 430 12.81 -16.66 -19.74
N ASP A 431 13.45 -16.17 -20.80
CA ASP A 431 14.84 -16.52 -21.15
C ASP A 431 15.85 -15.93 -20.16
N ASP A 432 15.52 -14.78 -19.57
CA ASP A 432 16.36 -14.07 -18.59
C ASP A 432 16.12 -14.58 -17.15
N GLY A 433 15.18 -15.52 -16.97
CA GLY A 433 14.73 -15.96 -15.65
C GLY A 433 14.22 -14.80 -14.79
N ALA A 434 13.53 -13.84 -15.41
CA ALA A 434 12.99 -12.65 -14.75
C ALA A 434 11.89 -13.01 -13.74
N GLY A 435 11.69 -12.15 -12.74
CA GLY A 435 10.71 -12.35 -11.67
C GLY A 435 9.26 -12.49 -12.16
N ARG A 436 8.96 -11.90 -13.30
CA ARG A 436 7.59 -11.72 -13.81
C ARG A 436 6.85 -13.00 -14.24
N PHE A 437 7.47 -14.19 -14.27
CA PHE A 437 6.76 -15.40 -14.70
C PHE A 437 5.52 -15.69 -13.83
N PRO A 438 4.33 -15.97 -14.41
CA PRO A 438 3.08 -16.04 -13.65
C PRO A 438 2.79 -17.47 -13.15
N GLN A 439 2.92 -17.71 -11.85
CA GLN A 439 2.28 -18.83 -11.17
C GLN A 439 0.78 -18.52 -10.98
N VAL A 440 -0.10 -19.52 -11.06
CA VAL A 440 -1.55 -19.29 -11.18
C VAL A 440 -2.41 -20.25 -10.37
N ALA A 441 -3.63 -19.83 -10.04
CA ALA A 441 -4.73 -20.69 -9.60
C ALA A 441 -6.04 -20.22 -10.23
N GLY A 442 -7.02 -21.12 -10.36
CA GLY A 442 -8.31 -20.83 -11.01
C GLY A 442 -8.27 -20.70 -12.54
N LEU A 443 -7.10 -20.85 -13.16
CA LEU A 443 -6.93 -21.00 -14.60
C LEU A 443 -5.81 -21.98 -14.93
N LYS A 444 -5.78 -22.44 -16.19
CA LYS A 444 -4.67 -23.15 -16.82
C LYS A 444 -4.23 -22.39 -18.05
N TYR A 445 -2.93 -22.40 -18.37
CA TYR A 445 -2.45 -21.85 -19.62
C TYR A 445 -1.31 -22.67 -20.20
N SER A 446 -1.15 -22.55 -21.52
CA SER A 446 -0.02 -23.11 -22.24
C SER A 446 0.76 -22.03 -22.98
N PHE A 447 2.06 -22.24 -23.16
CA PHE A 447 2.94 -21.28 -23.83
C PHE A 447 4.01 -21.95 -24.68
N ASP A 448 4.44 -21.25 -25.73
CA ASP A 448 5.52 -21.65 -26.62
C ASP A 448 6.69 -20.67 -26.47
N LYS A 449 7.75 -21.14 -25.80
CA LYS A 449 8.96 -20.34 -25.54
C LYS A 449 9.73 -19.98 -26.83
N SER A 450 9.54 -20.72 -27.92
CA SER A 450 10.21 -20.45 -29.20
C SER A 450 9.67 -19.21 -29.92
N LYS A 451 8.48 -18.74 -29.54
CA LYS A 451 7.87 -17.53 -30.09
C LYS A 451 8.45 -16.26 -29.47
N PRO A 452 8.44 -15.13 -30.21
CA PRO A 452 8.91 -13.85 -29.68
C PRO A 452 8.06 -13.40 -28.47
N PRO A 453 8.65 -12.64 -27.52
CA PRO A 453 7.91 -12.02 -26.42
C PRO A 453 6.66 -11.27 -26.91
N GLY A 454 5.53 -11.45 -26.23
CA GLY A 454 4.22 -10.90 -26.64
C GLY A 454 3.44 -11.78 -27.61
N SER A 455 3.95 -12.97 -27.96
CA SER A 455 3.22 -13.98 -28.73
C SER A 455 3.49 -15.39 -28.22
N ARG A 456 3.82 -15.54 -26.93
CA ARG A 456 4.20 -16.81 -26.32
C ARG A 456 3.01 -17.58 -25.79
N LEU A 457 1.93 -16.91 -25.40
CA LEU A 457 0.73 -17.53 -24.87
C LEU A 457 -0.01 -18.27 -25.97
N VAL A 458 -0.33 -19.55 -25.74
CA VAL A 458 -0.97 -20.43 -26.73
C VAL A 458 -2.44 -20.67 -26.38
N SER A 459 -2.73 -21.03 -25.13
CA SER A 459 -4.10 -21.21 -24.66
C SER A 459 -4.25 -20.74 -23.21
N VAL A 460 -5.46 -20.33 -22.85
CA VAL A 460 -5.86 -20.02 -21.47
C VAL A 460 -7.27 -20.54 -21.26
N ASP A 461 -7.44 -21.39 -20.26
CA ASP A 461 -8.73 -21.91 -19.83
C ASP A 461 -8.96 -21.49 -18.37
N VAL A 462 -10.12 -20.91 -18.08
CA VAL A 462 -10.51 -20.47 -16.73
C VAL A 462 -11.47 -21.47 -16.11
N GLN A 463 -11.34 -21.69 -14.81
CA GLN A 463 -12.23 -22.57 -14.07
C GLN A 463 -13.61 -21.93 -13.91
N GLU A 464 -14.65 -22.60 -14.40
CA GLU A 464 -16.05 -22.26 -14.21
C GLU A 464 -16.79 -23.44 -13.57
N GLY A 465 -17.06 -23.34 -12.28
CA GLY A 465 -17.56 -24.48 -11.50
C GLY A 465 -16.53 -25.60 -11.45
N THR A 466 -16.87 -26.77 -11.98
CA THR A 466 -15.97 -27.95 -12.03
C THR A 466 -15.23 -28.11 -13.36
N GLU A 467 -15.49 -27.27 -14.35
CA GLU A 467 -14.94 -27.38 -15.70
C GLU A 467 -13.96 -26.24 -16.01
N PHE A 468 -12.99 -26.50 -16.88
CA PHE A 468 -12.13 -25.48 -17.46
C PHE A 468 -12.65 -25.13 -18.86
N LYS A 469 -12.87 -23.84 -19.13
CA LYS A 469 -13.36 -23.36 -20.42
C LYS A 469 -12.41 -22.30 -20.99
N PRO A 470 -12.28 -22.19 -22.32
CA PRO A 470 -11.50 -21.14 -22.95
C PRO A 470 -11.89 -19.77 -22.42
N ILE A 471 -10.89 -18.97 -22.07
CA ILE A 471 -11.15 -17.64 -21.51
C ILE A 471 -11.86 -16.76 -22.57
N ASP A 472 -13.01 -16.24 -22.18
CA ASP A 472 -13.74 -15.22 -22.95
C ASP A 472 -13.01 -13.87 -22.81
N PRO A 473 -12.54 -13.25 -23.90
CA PRO A 473 -11.79 -11.99 -23.84
C PRO A 473 -12.61 -10.80 -23.34
N GLU A 474 -13.94 -10.81 -23.50
CA GLU A 474 -14.82 -9.69 -23.15
C GLU A 474 -15.38 -9.82 -21.72
N LYS A 475 -15.45 -11.05 -21.21
CA LYS A 475 -15.89 -11.31 -19.83
C LYS A 475 -14.94 -10.68 -18.81
N THR A 476 -15.52 -10.12 -17.75
CA THR A 476 -14.77 -9.61 -16.58
C THR A 476 -14.60 -10.71 -15.54
N TYR A 477 -13.39 -10.85 -15.01
CA TYR A 477 -13.02 -11.84 -13.99
C TYR A 477 -12.50 -11.13 -12.75
N GLY A 478 -12.84 -11.67 -11.58
CA GLY A 478 -12.19 -11.29 -10.32
C GLY A 478 -10.81 -11.93 -10.23
N VAL A 479 -9.79 -11.11 -10.03
CA VAL A 479 -8.37 -11.48 -9.96
C VAL A 479 -7.81 -11.11 -8.59
N VAL A 480 -7.03 -12.01 -8.00
CA VAL A 480 -6.17 -11.75 -6.84
C VAL A 480 -4.69 -11.85 -7.23
N SER A 481 -3.89 -10.95 -6.68
CA SER A 481 -2.43 -10.95 -6.79
C SER A 481 -1.83 -10.36 -5.51
N ASN A 482 -0.54 -10.04 -5.53
CA ASN A 482 0.10 -9.24 -4.49
C ASN A 482 0.11 -7.75 -4.89
N ASN A 483 0.12 -6.86 -3.89
CA ASN A 483 0.09 -5.40 -4.11
C ASN A 483 1.24 -4.87 -4.99
N TYR A 484 2.44 -5.46 -4.93
CA TYR A 484 3.55 -5.11 -5.82
C TYR A 484 3.18 -5.29 -7.30
N MET A 485 2.64 -6.45 -7.69
CA MET A 485 2.21 -6.68 -9.07
C MET A 485 1.03 -5.79 -9.43
N ARG A 486 0.10 -5.60 -8.50
CA ARG A 486 -1.09 -4.77 -8.69
C ARG A 486 -0.75 -3.31 -9.00
N ALA A 487 0.29 -2.78 -8.36
CA ALA A 487 0.85 -1.46 -8.64
C ALA A 487 1.67 -1.39 -9.96
N GLY A 488 1.70 -2.47 -10.76
CA GLY A 488 2.41 -2.53 -12.04
C GLY A 488 3.84 -3.05 -11.95
N GLY A 489 4.26 -3.55 -10.78
CA GLY A 489 5.53 -4.22 -10.57
C GLY A 489 5.75 -5.37 -11.57
N ASP A 490 7.02 -5.70 -11.83
CA ASP A 490 7.42 -6.73 -12.83
C ASP A 490 6.85 -6.52 -14.26
N GLY A 491 6.43 -5.30 -14.59
CA GLY A 491 5.88 -4.95 -15.90
C GLY A 491 4.38 -5.22 -16.05
N TYR A 492 3.68 -5.58 -14.97
CA TYR A 492 2.23 -5.83 -14.94
C TYR A 492 1.41 -4.52 -15.01
N THR A 493 1.79 -3.62 -15.91
CA THR A 493 1.15 -2.29 -16.06
C THR A 493 -0.35 -2.37 -16.37
N VAL A 494 -0.81 -3.48 -16.97
CA VAL A 494 -2.23 -3.78 -17.17
C VAL A 494 -3.00 -3.88 -15.85
N PHE A 495 -2.38 -4.36 -14.77
CA PHE A 495 -3.03 -4.41 -13.45
C PHE A 495 -3.27 -3.00 -12.91
N ALA A 496 -2.28 -2.12 -13.03
CA ALA A 496 -2.36 -0.74 -12.54
C ALA A 496 -3.29 0.14 -13.40
N LYS A 497 -3.28 -0.04 -14.73
CA LYS A 497 -4.02 0.82 -15.66
C LYS A 497 -5.46 0.37 -15.88
N ASP A 498 -5.67 -0.93 -16.05
CA ASP A 498 -6.94 -1.50 -16.51
C ASP A 498 -7.68 -2.25 -15.40
N GLY A 499 -7.00 -2.49 -14.25
CA GLY A 499 -7.60 -3.09 -13.06
C GLY A 499 -8.71 -2.24 -12.46
N LYS A 500 -9.95 -2.72 -12.54
CA LYS A 500 -11.14 -2.08 -11.96
C LYS A 500 -11.41 -2.59 -10.56
N ASN A 501 -12.14 -1.82 -9.76
CA ASN A 501 -12.57 -2.21 -8.40
C ASN A 501 -11.38 -2.75 -7.58
N ALA A 502 -10.29 -1.99 -7.59
CA ALA A 502 -9.06 -2.30 -6.88
C ALA A 502 -9.30 -2.39 -5.38
N TYR A 503 -8.64 -3.32 -4.74
CA TYR A 503 -8.48 -3.36 -3.30
C TYR A 503 -7.08 -3.90 -3.02
N ASP A 504 -6.18 -3.02 -2.58
CA ASP A 504 -4.75 -3.33 -2.48
C ASP A 504 -4.29 -3.66 -1.04
N PHE A 505 -5.22 -3.59 -0.09
CA PHE A 505 -4.95 -3.55 1.35
C PHE A 505 -5.43 -4.80 2.09
N GLY A 506 -5.48 -5.95 1.41
CA GLY A 506 -5.81 -7.22 2.05
C GLY A 506 -4.77 -7.63 3.10
N PRO A 507 -5.02 -8.74 3.83
CA PRO A 507 -4.07 -9.23 4.81
C PRO A 507 -2.71 -9.50 4.18
N ASN A 508 -1.66 -9.48 5.00
CA ASN A 508 -0.33 -9.84 4.55
C ASN A 508 -0.32 -11.26 3.94
N LEU A 509 0.36 -11.41 2.81
CA LEU A 509 0.38 -12.64 2.03
C LEU A 509 1.02 -13.80 2.81
N GLU A 510 2.04 -13.54 3.64
CA GLU A 510 2.62 -14.57 4.50
C GLU A 510 1.61 -15.14 5.50
N SER A 511 0.74 -14.30 6.05
CA SER A 511 -0.30 -14.74 6.99
C SER A 511 -1.34 -15.57 6.27
N VAL A 512 -1.74 -15.16 5.06
CA VAL A 512 -2.68 -15.93 4.22
C VAL A 512 -2.13 -17.32 3.88
N VAL A 513 -0.85 -17.41 3.53
CA VAL A 513 -0.20 -18.71 3.27
C VAL A 513 -0.06 -19.53 4.55
N ALA A 514 0.25 -18.90 5.68
CA ALA A 514 0.36 -19.60 6.96
C ALA A 514 -0.99 -20.18 7.42
N ASP A 515 -2.08 -19.41 7.29
CA ASP A 515 -3.43 -19.85 7.59
C ASP A 515 -3.84 -21.02 6.67
N TYR A 516 -3.52 -20.92 5.38
CA TYR A 516 -3.81 -21.98 4.41
C TYR A 516 -3.05 -23.28 4.74
N LEU A 517 -1.76 -23.20 5.06
CA LEU A 517 -0.96 -24.35 5.50
C LEU A 517 -1.49 -24.97 6.80
N GLY A 518 -1.93 -24.14 7.74
CA GLY A 518 -2.57 -24.60 8.99
C GLY A 518 -3.87 -25.34 8.73
N ALA A 519 -4.71 -24.83 7.82
CA ALA A 519 -5.96 -25.47 7.42
C ALA A 519 -5.75 -26.77 6.62
N HIS A 520 -4.63 -26.90 5.92
CA HIS A 520 -4.27 -28.05 5.09
C HIS A 520 -3.14 -28.87 5.71
N ASN A 521 -3.13 -29.08 7.03
CA ASN A 521 -2.06 -29.78 7.73
C ASN A 521 -2.36 -31.29 7.89
N PRO A 522 -1.51 -32.23 7.40
CA PRO A 522 -0.27 -31.99 6.66
C PRO A 522 -0.50 -31.63 5.18
N TYR A 523 0.24 -30.63 4.70
CA TYR A 523 0.14 -30.14 3.33
C TYR A 523 0.84 -31.10 2.38
N LYS A 524 0.20 -31.40 1.24
CA LYS A 524 0.78 -32.23 0.19
C LYS A 524 1.17 -31.35 -1.00
N PRO A 525 2.47 -31.08 -1.22
CA PRO A 525 2.90 -30.26 -2.35
C PRO A 525 2.60 -30.97 -3.67
N TYR A 526 2.18 -30.22 -4.69
CA TYR A 526 1.76 -30.78 -5.96
C TYR A 526 1.96 -29.84 -7.14
N THR A 527 2.02 -30.44 -8.34
CA THR A 527 1.80 -29.78 -9.63
C THR A 527 0.69 -30.54 -10.36
N ASP A 528 -0.09 -29.84 -11.17
CA ASP A 528 -1.28 -30.38 -11.86
C ASP A 528 -1.36 -30.04 -13.35
N GLY A 529 -0.29 -29.47 -13.90
CA GLY A 529 -0.19 -29.09 -15.31
C GLY A 529 -0.94 -27.81 -15.64
N ARG A 530 -1.30 -26.98 -14.65
CA ARG A 530 -1.92 -25.66 -14.90
C ARG A 530 -1.02 -24.71 -15.68
N ILE A 531 0.28 -24.96 -15.75
CA ILE A 531 1.21 -24.24 -16.62
C ILE A 531 1.97 -25.23 -17.49
N THR A 532 1.72 -25.20 -18.80
CA THR A 532 2.34 -26.15 -19.74
C THR A 532 3.16 -25.45 -20.83
N GLN A 533 4.44 -25.78 -20.94
CA GLN A 533 5.24 -25.40 -22.10
C GLN A 533 4.98 -26.37 -23.25
N VAL A 534 4.55 -25.88 -24.41
CA VAL A 534 4.36 -26.70 -25.62
C VAL A 534 5.61 -26.66 -26.50
N ALA A 535 5.87 -27.76 -27.21
CA ALA A 535 6.94 -27.81 -28.21
C ALA A 535 6.58 -26.95 -29.42
N ALA A 536 7.58 -26.35 -30.06
CA ALA A 536 7.40 -25.66 -31.33
C ALA A 536 6.76 -26.62 -32.34
N THR A 537 5.56 -26.31 -32.82
CA THR A 537 4.99 -27.03 -33.97
C THR A 537 5.93 -26.81 -35.14
N ALA A 538 6.66 -27.86 -35.54
CA ALA A 538 7.48 -27.85 -36.73
C ALA A 538 6.57 -27.66 -37.95
N THR A 539 6.45 -26.41 -38.41
CA THR A 539 5.82 -26.12 -39.69
C THR A 539 6.67 -26.78 -40.76
N THR A 540 6.21 -27.89 -41.34
CA THR A 540 6.80 -28.48 -42.53
C THR A 540 6.77 -27.43 -43.65
N ALA A 541 7.93 -26.80 -43.89
CA ALA A 541 8.11 -25.87 -44.98
C ALA A 541 7.91 -26.60 -46.32
N GLN A 542 6.99 -26.10 -47.11
CA GLN A 542 6.77 -26.48 -48.50
C GLN A 542 8.00 -26.04 -49.33
N PRO A 543 8.56 -26.87 -50.23
CA PRO A 543 9.77 -26.51 -50.95
C PRO A 543 9.51 -25.38 -51.95
N GLU A 544 10.28 -24.30 -51.84
CA GLU A 544 10.29 -23.16 -52.75
C GLU A 544 11.01 -23.51 -54.08
N PRO A 545 10.60 -22.99 -55.25
CA PRO A 545 11.19 -23.37 -56.53
C PRO A 545 12.58 -22.76 -56.74
N ALA A 546 13.49 -23.55 -57.30
CA ALA A 546 14.88 -23.19 -57.56
C ALA A 546 15.06 -22.00 -58.53
N LYS A 547 15.98 -21.09 -58.18
CA LYS A 547 16.49 -20.03 -59.06
C LYS A 547 17.86 -20.43 -59.65
N PRO A 548 18.20 -20.07 -60.91
CA PRO A 548 19.36 -20.62 -61.61
C PRO A 548 20.70 -20.06 -61.15
N ALA A 549 21.71 -20.91 -61.31
CA ALA A 549 23.10 -20.73 -60.89
C ALA A 549 23.83 -19.54 -61.55
N ALA A 550 24.74 -18.93 -60.78
CA ALA A 550 25.86 -18.15 -61.28
C ALA A 550 27.18 -18.75 -60.78
N THR A 551 28.15 -18.75 -61.68
CA THR A 551 29.42 -19.47 -61.73
C THR A 551 30.47 -19.06 -60.69
N ALA A 552 31.28 -20.05 -60.28
CA ALA A 552 32.48 -19.97 -59.43
C ALA A 552 33.68 -19.27 -60.12
N PRO A 553 34.77 -19.00 -59.37
CA PRO A 553 35.89 -19.96 -59.40
C PRO A 553 36.64 -20.24 -58.06
N GLN A 554 36.99 -21.53 -57.90
CA GLN A 554 38.18 -22.23 -57.33
C GLN A 554 38.90 -21.69 -56.07
N ALA A 555 38.96 -22.40 -54.92
CA ALA A 555 39.70 -23.64 -54.53
C ALA A 555 41.22 -23.43 -54.42
N ALA A 556 42.01 -23.82 -53.40
CA ALA A 556 41.93 -24.72 -52.22
C ALA A 556 43.22 -24.44 -51.35
N PRO A 557 43.67 -25.25 -50.35
CA PRO A 557 43.09 -26.45 -49.75
C PRO A 557 43.14 -26.55 -48.20
N GLU A 558 42.44 -27.58 -47.71
CA GLU A 558 42.31 -28.09 -46.34
C GLU A 558 43.59 -28.73 -45.76
N GLN A 559 43.64 -28.88 -44.42
CA GLN A 559 43.94 -30.19 -43.81
C GLN A 559 43.45 -30.32 -42.34
N LYS A 560 42.95 -31.53 -42.05
CA LYS A 560 42.34 -32.06 -40.80
C LYS A 560 43.36 -32.44 -39.71
N PRO A 561 42.90 -32.78 -38.48
CA PRO A 561 43.69 -33.00 -37.27
C PRO A 561 43.99 -34.47 -36.95
N ALA A 562 45.00 -34.71 -36.09
CA ALA A 562 45.24 -35.93 -35.30
C ALA A 562 46.22 -35.57 -34.15
N ALA A 563 45.87 -35.74 -32.87
CA ALA A 563 45.85 -36.96 -32.04
C ALA A 563 47.08 -37.04 -31.10
N SER A 564 46.78 -37.03 -29.80
CA SER A 564 47.31 -37.88 -28.71
C SER A 564 48.82 -38.13 -28.56
N ALA A 565 49.36 -37.79 -27.39
CA ALA A 565 50.39 -38.59 -26.72
C ALA A 565 50.37 -38.38 -25.19
N THR A 566 50.27 -39.51 -24.50
CA THR A 566 50.46 -39.79 -23.07
C THR A 566 51.94 -39.98 -22.73
N ASP A 567 52.36 -39.62 -21.52
CA ASP A 567 53.39 -40.34 -20.72
C ASP A 567 53.30 -39.84 -19.25
N ASN A 568 52.84 -40.60 -18.24
CA ASN A 568 53.41 -41.73 -17.49
C ASN A 568 54.68 -41.43 -16.67
N GLY A 569 54.67 -41.76 -15.36
CA GLY A 569 55.92 -41.86 -14.57
C GLY A 569 55.88 -41.55 -13.06
N THR A 570 55.10 -42.30 -12.30
CA THR A 570 55.28 -42.77 -10.89
C THR A 570 56.53 -42.40 -10.06
N ALA A 571 56.33 -42.03 -8.78
CA ALA A 571 57.02 -42.61 -7.60
C ALA A 571 56.31 -42.27 -6.26
N SER A 572 56.21 -43.25 -5.37
CA SER A 572 55.87 -43.22 -3.93
C SER A 572 56.86 -44.19 -3.22
N PRO A 573 57.04 -44.29 -1.87
CA PRO A 573 56.13 -43.91 -0.77
C PRO A 573 56.80 -43.34 0.52
N THR A 574 55.98 -43.16 1.57
CA THR A 574 56.17 -43.52 3.01
C THR A 574 56.31 -42.42 4.09
N THR A 575 55.55 -42.65 5.18
CA THR A 575 55.72 -42.33 6.62
C THR A 575 54.90 -41.19 7.29
N THR A 576 54.42 -41.53 8.49
CA THR A 576 53.35 -41.00 9.36
C THR A 576 53.87 -39.93 10.38
N PRO A 577 53.08 -39.37 11.33
CA PRO A 577 53.10 -37.95 11.73
C PRO A 577 53.65 -37.69 13.16
N PRO A 578 53.57 -36.44 13.67
CA PRO A 578 53.38 -36.28 15.13
C PRO A 578 52.38 -35.19 15.61
N ALA A 579 51.90 -35.46 16.83
CA ALA A 579 51.28 -34.70 17.95
C ALA A 579 51.33 -33.15 17.93
N SER A 580 50.26 -32.42 18.31
CA SER A 580 49.60 -32.17 19.62
C SER A 580 50.37 -31.27 20.61
N SER A 581 49.77 -30.12 20.98
CA SER A 581 49.82 -29.55 22.34
C SER A 581 48.78 -28.44 22.53
N ALA A 582 47.99 -28.59 23.60
CA ALA A 582 47.18 -27.55 24.25
C ALA A 582 47.90 -27.09 25.55
N PRO A 583 47.37 -26.08 26.25
CA PRO A 583 47.42 -26.15 27.71
C PRO A 583 46.07 -25.87 28.39
N THR A 584 45.91 -26.48 29.56
CA THR A 584 44.80 -26.36 30.52
C THR A 584 45.39 -25.98 31.88
N VAL A 585 44.75 -25.10 32.65
CA VAL A 585 44.99 -24.83 34.09
C VAL A 585 43.62 -24.47 34.70
N THR A 586 42.89 -25.43 35.30
CA THR A 586 42.73 -25.75 36.74
C THR A 586 42.09 -24.67 37.65
N THR A 587 40.98 -25.09 38.28
CA THR A 587 40.20 -24.49 39.38
C THR A 587 40.92 -24.53 40.74
N PRO A 588 40.38 -23.84 41.78
CA PRO A 588 39.75 -24.63 42.85
C PRO A 588 38.46 -24.02 43.47
N SER A 589 37.63 -24.92 44.01
CA SER A 589 36.42 -24.63 44.81
C SER A 589 36.73 -24.44 46.30
N THR A 590 35.92 -23.62 47.00
CA THR A 590 35.68 -23.70 48.46
C THR A 590 34.20 -23.41 48.77
N THR A 591 33.72 -24.00 49.86
CA THR A 591 32.31 -24.29 50.21
C THR A 591 31.77 -23.43 51.37
N THR A 592 30.47 -23.02 51.27
CA THR A 592 29.41 -22.85 52.34
C THR A 592 29.53 -21.76 53.44
N PRO A 593 28.47 -21.43 54.24
CA PRO A 593 27.04 -21.17 53.95
C PRO A 593 26.43 -19.98 54.78
N VAL A 594 25.33 -19.31 54.38
CA VAL A 594 24.38 -18.64 55.34
C VAL A 594 22.94 -18.60 54.79
N ASN A 595 21.99 -18.86 55.69
CA ASN A 595 20.55 -19.14 55.57
C ASN A 595 19.65 -17.89 55.37
N PRO A 596 18.35 -18.05 55.01
CA PRO A 596 17.38 -17.00 54.66
C PRO A 596 16.26 -16.81 55.72
N THR A 597 15.48 -15.71 55.65
CA THR A 597 14.01 -15.56 55.93
C THR A 597 13.60 -14.07 56.02
N PRO A 598 12.29 -13.67 56.03
CA PRO A 598 11.07 -14.31 55.50
C PRO A 598 10.13 -13.36 54.70
N THR A 599 9.13 -14.04 54.12
CA THR A 599 7.83 -13.76 53.48
C THR A 599 6.93 -12.63 54.09
N PRO A 600 5.84 -12.20 53.41
CA PRO A 600 4.56 -12.92 53.55
C PRO A 600 3.72 -13.09 52.26
N THR A 601 3.10 -14.27 52.23
CA THR A 601 2.00 -14.80 51.41
C THR A 601 0.68 -14.03 51.63
N VAL A 602 -0.31 -14.14 50.72
CA VAL A 602 -1.56 -14.96 50.82
C VAL A 602 -2.55 -14.36 49.77
N PRO A 603 -3.57 -15.04 49.19
CA PRO A 603 -3.74 -16.43 48.72
C PRO A 603 -4.30 -16.51 47.26
N ALA A 604 -4.31 -17.73 46.71
CA ALA A 604 -5.19 -18.13 45.61
C ALA A 604 -6.51 -18.70 46.16
N ASN A 605 -7.63 -18.35 45.54
CA ASN A 605 -8.84 -19.18 45.37
C ASN A 605 -9.90 -18.41 44.58
N SER A 606 -10.31 -18.95 43.43
CA SER A 606 -11.68 -19.42 43.18
C SER A 606 -11.92 -19.55 41.67
N ASP A 607 -12.24 -20.77 41.24
CA ASP A 607 -12.97 -21.05 39.99
C ASP A 607 -14.19 -20.13 39.85
N PRO A 608 -14.66 -19.91 38.61
CA PRO A 608 -16.01 -20.41 38.39
C PRO A 608 -16.21 -21.12 37.04
N ALA A 609 -16.91 -22.25 37.16
CA ALA A 609 -18.05 -22.66 36.36
C ALA A 609 -17.87 -22.81 34.84
N ALA A 610 -17.76 -24.07 34.44
CA ALA A 610 -18.15 -24.56 33.13
C ALA A 610 -19.61 -24.15 32.80
N SER A 611 -19.78 -23.36 31.75
CA SER A 611 -21.07 -23.15 31.09
C SER A 611 -21.21 -24.12 29.91
N THR A 612 -22.15 -25.06 30.05
CA THR A 612 -22.71 -25.90 28.99
C THR A 612 -23.19 -25.07 27.78
N PRO A 613 -22.95 -25.48 26.53
CA PRO A 613 -23.61 -24.89 25.37
C PRO A 613 -25.05 -25.42 25.27
N ALA A 614 -26.01 -24.51 25.27
CA ALA A 614 -27.40 -24.81 24.97
C ALA A 614 -27.54 -25.19 23.47
N ALA A 615 -28.17 -26.34 23.23
CA ALA A 615 -28.54 -26.81 21.91
C ALA A 615 -29.64 -25.92 21.31
N SER A 616 -29.39 -25.38 20.12
CA SER A 616 -30.41 -24.79 19.25
C SER A 616 -31.00 -25.87 18.35
N ALA A 617 -32.28 -26.15 18.53
CA ALA A 617 -33.09 -27.04 17.69
C ALA A 617 -33.51 -26.35 16.38
N PRO A 618 -33.92 -27.12 15.35
CA PRO A 618 -33.84 -26.71 13.95
C PRO A 618 -35.03 -25.89 13.44
N ALA A 619 -34.76 -25.17 12.35
CA ALA A 619 -35.69 -24.33 11.60
C ALA A 619 -36.93 -25.09 11.10
N ALA A 620 -38.10 -24.49 11.27
CA ALA A 620 -39.35 -24.92 10.67
C ALA A 620 -39.43 -24.44 9.20
N GLN A 621 -39.68 -25.40 8.31
CA GLN A 621 -40.03 -25.18 6.90
C GLN A 621 -41.54 -24.96 6.74
N THR A 622 -41.91 -24.15 5.72
CA THR A 622 -42.92 -24.38 4.64
C THR A 622 -43.75 -23.11 4.34
N PRO A 623 -44.38 -22.97 3.14
CA PRO A 623 -44.21 -23.70 1.88
C PRO A 623 -44.03 -22.78 0.63
N ALA A 624 -43.65 -23.43 -0.47
CA ALA A 624 -43.58 -22.87 -1.81
C ALA A 624 -44.95 -22.42 -2.36
N THR A 625 -44.95 -21.33 -3.12
CA THR A 625 -46.03 -20.95 -4.04
C THR A 625 -45.48 -20.70 -5.44
N SER A 626 -45.79 -21.65 -6.31
CA SER A 626 -46.13 -21.55 -7.74
C SER A 626 -45.47 -20.46 -8.61
N ALA A 627 -44.73 -20.94 -9.62
CA ALA A 627 -44.40 -20.20 -10.83
C ALA A 627 -45.64 -19.75 -11.62
N PRO A 628 -45.52 -18.67 -12.42
CA PRO A 628 -46.19 -18.57 -13.69
C PRO A 628 -45.21 -18.71 -14.86
N ALA A 629 -45.78 -19.25 -15.93
CA ALA A 629 -45.15 -19.66 -17.16
C ALA A 629 -44.42 -18.56 -17.94
N THR A 630 -43.45 -19.04 -18.70
CA THR A 630 -42.83 -18.47 -19.90
C THR A 630 -43.76 -17.58 -20.74
N THR A 631 -43.36 -16.33 -20.92
CA THR A 631 -43.66 -15.53 -22.11
C THR A 631 -42.33 -15.08 -22.73
N ALA A 632 -42.07 -15.51 -23.95
CA ALA A 632 -41.00 -14.96 -24.78
C ALA A 632 -41.32 -13.51 -25.18
N PRO A 633 -40.30 -12.64 -25.24
CA PRO A 633 -40.26 -11.61 -26.28
C PRO A 633 -38.92 -11.68 -27.02
N ALA A 634 -38.96 -11.94 -28.32
CA ALA A 634 -38.87 -10.91 -29.36
C ALA A 634 -37.40 -10.58 -29.70
N THR A 635 -37.00 -11.15 -30.85
CA THR A 635 -35.84 -10.81 -31.69
C THR A 635 -35.18 -9.47 -31.40
N ALA A 636 -33.89 -9.52 -31.04
CA ALA A 636 -33.01 -8.36 -31.01
C ALA A 636 -32.96 -7.70 -32.40
N ALA A 637 -33.28 -6.40 -32.43
CA ALA A 637 -33.03 -5.55 -33.57
C ALA A 637 -31.51 -5.29 -33.72
N PRO A 638 -30.99 -5.11 -34.94
CA PRO A 638 -29.56 -4.97 -35.17
C PRO A 638 -29.01 -3.64 -34.63
N GLU A 639 -27.76 -3.66 -34.19
CA GLU A 639 -26.98 -2.51 -33.69
C GLU A 639 -27.08 -1.30 -34.62
N ALA A 640 -27.52 -0.16 -34.08
CA ALA A 640 -27.63 1.09 -34.81
C ALA A 640 -26.26 1.80 -34.89
N LYS A 641 -25.80 2.07 -36.12
CA LYS A 641 -24.70 3.00 -36.40
C LYS A 641 -25.05 4.41 -35.90
N ALA A 642 -24.04 5.13 -35.41
CA ALA A 642 -24.15 6.51 -34.93
C ALA A 642 -24.95 7.41 -35.89
N SER A 643 -26.06 7.98 -35.41
CA SER A 643 -26.91 8.89 -36.18
C SER A 643 -26.49 10.35 -36.00
N GLU A 644 -26.67 11.14 -37.06
CA GLU A 644 -26.49 12.59 -37.06
C GLU A 644 -27.35 13.26 -35.96
N PRO A 645 -26.86 14.31 -35.27
CA PRO A 645 -27.60 14.89 -34.14
C PRO A 645 -29.01 15.38 -34.51
N PRO A 646 -30.00 15.22 -33.62
CA PRO A 646 -31.38 15.52 -33.94
C PRO A 646 -31.59 17.02 -34.16
N LYS A 647 -32.16 17.38 -35.31
CA LYS A 647 -32.47 18.78 -35.71
C LYS A 647 -33.65 19.38 -34.92
N THR A 648 -34.43 18.53 -34.24
CA THR A 648 -35.55 18.92 -33.36
C THR A 648 -35.48 18.12 -32.05
N PRO A 649 -35.99 18.65 -30.91
CA PRO A 649 -35.95 17.93 -29.64
C PRO A 649 -36.68 16.59 -29.74
N THR A 650 -36.07 15.52 -29.23
CA THR A 650 -36.65 14.17 -29.22
C THR A 650 -36.68 13.59 -27.81
N THR A 651 -37.23 12.40 -27.63
CA THR A 651 -37.30 11.70 -26.34
C THR A 651 -36.65 10.32 -26.47
N HIS A 652 -35.84 9.96 -25.48
CA HIS A 652 -35.24 8.65 -25.35
C HIS A 652 -35.85 7.93 -24.13
N VAL A 653 -36.21 6.65 -24.28
CA VAL A 653 -36.68 5.81 -23.18
C VAL A 653 -35.50 4.99 -22.68
N VAL A 654 -35.12 5.19 -21.42
CA VAL A 654 -33.98 4.50 -20.80
C VAL A 654 -34.22 2.99 -20.81
N ILE A 655 -33.27 2.23 -21.35
CA ILE A 655 -33.22 0.77 -21.28
C ILE A 655 -32.11 0.31 -20.31
N ALA A 656 -32.15 -0.97 -19.92
CA ALA A 656 -31.14 -1.53 -19.01
C ALA A 656 -29.75 -1.45 -19.65
N GLY A 657 -28.80 -0.85 -18.93
CA GLY A 657 -27.43 -0.63 -19.40
C GLY A 657 -27.18 0.76 -20.01
N ASP A 658 -28.21 1.58 -20.19
CA ASP A 658 -28.01 2.95 -20.67
C ASP A 658 -27.26 3.81 -19.66
N THR A 659 -26.34 4.61 -20.18
CA THR A 659 -25.72 5.72 -19.46
C THR A 659 -26.00 7.03 -20.19
N LEU A 660 -26.01 8.16 -19.47
CA LEU A 660 -26.12 9.47 -20.12
C LEU A 660 -24.97 9.73 -21.10
N TRP A 661 -23.83 9.09 -20.87
CA TRP A 661 -22.66 9.12 -21.75
C TRP A 661 -22.95 8.44 -23.08
N ASP A 662 -23.53 7.24 -23.07
CA ASP A 662 -23.84 6.47 -24.28
C ASP A 662 -25.05 7.04 -25.01
N ILE A 663 -26.04 7.56 -24.29
CA ILE A 663 -27.16 8.31 -24.87
C ILE A 663 -26.63 9.58 -25.55
N ALA A 664 -25.73 10.33 -24.91
CA ALA A 664 -25.12 11.51 -25.54
C ALA A 664 -24.23 11.16 -26.74
N LYS A 665 -23.52 10.03 -26.70
CA LYS A 665 -22.76 9.51 -27.84
C LYS A 665 -23.69 9.16 -29.00
N THR A 666 -24.82 8.54 -28.70
CA THR A 666 -25.84 8.11 -29.67
C THR A 666 -26.50 9.30 -30.36
N TYR A 667 -26.95 10.29 -29.59
CA TYR A 667 -27.72 11.42 -30.14
C TYR A 667 -26.88 12.65 -30.51
N TYR A 668 -25.67 12.82 -29.97
CA TYR A 668 -24.84 13.98 -30.29
C TYR A 668 -23.52 13.62 -30.99
N GLY A 669 -23.23 12.33 -31.16
CA GLY A 669 -21.95 11.84 -31.67
C GLY A 669 -20.76 12.11 -30.73
N ASN A 670 -21.02 12.68 -29.54
CA ASN A 670 -20.00 13.06 -28.58
C ASN A 670 -20.52 12.83 -27.16
N ALA A 671 -19.95 11.82 -26.51
CA ALA A 671 -20.35 11.39 -25.19
C ALA A 671 -20.12 12.46 -24.10
N LYS A 672 -19.16 13.38 -24.28
CA LYS A 672 -18.93 14.51 -23.36
C LYS A 672 -20.10 15.49 -23.30
N GLN A 673 -21.08 15.41 -24.22
CA GLN A 673 -22.27 16.25 -24.22
C GLN A 673 -23.40 15.75 -23.31
N TRP A 674 -23.15 14.73 -22.49
CA TRP A 674 -24.11 14.21 -21.50
C TRP A 674 -24.66 15.28 -20.53
N HIS A 675 -23.87 16.33 -20.23
CA HIS A 675 -24.31 17.47 -19.42
C HIS A 675 -25.53 18.21 -20.01
N LYS A 676 -25.72 18.19 -21.33
CA LYS A 676 -26.92 18.75 -21.98
C LYS A 676 -28.18 17.97 -21.65
N LEU A 677 -28.05 16.64 -21.44
CA LEU A 677 -29.15 15.78 -21.03
C LEU A 677 -29.54 16.06 -19.58
N VAL A 678 -28.56 16.29 -18.70
CA VAL A 678 -28.81 16.69 -17.30
C VAL A 678 -29.49 18.04 -17.23
N ALA A 679 -28.99 19.03 -17.99
CA ALA A 679 -29.57 20.36 -18.02
C ALA A 679 -31.01 20.37 -18.55
N ALA A 680 -31.36 19.49 -19.50
CA ALA A 680 -32.70 19.42 -20.08
C ALA A 680 -33.70 18.60 -19.25
N ASN A 681 -33.24 17.83 -18.27
CA ASN A 681 -34.06 16.93 -17.46
C ASN A 681 -33.72 17.15 -15.97
N HIS A 682 -34.34 18.18 -15.39
CA HIS A 682 -33.95 18.80 -14.11
C HIS A 682 -33.94 17.86 -12.88
N ASN A 683 -34.42 16.62 -12.98
CA ASN A 683 -34.53 15.66 -11.88
C ASN A 683 -33.72 14.36 -12.10
N ILE A 684 -32.85 14.30 -13.11
CA ILE A 684 -32.10 13.06 -13.40
C ILE A 684 -30.86 12.96 -12.53
N LYS A 685 -30.62 11.78 -11.95
CA LYS A 685 -29.36 11.46 -11.25
C LYS A 685 -28.38 10.91 -12.28
N PRO A 686 -27.24 11.58 -12.57
CA PRO A 686 -26.37 11.20 -13.68
C PRO A 686 -25.81 9.77 -13.65
N HIS A 687 -25.74 9.19 -12.45
CA HIS A 687 -25.23 7.83 -12.21
C HIS A 687 -26.33 6.79 -11.93
N HIS A 688 -27.61 7.20 -11.94
CA HIS A 688 -28.74 6.33 -11.67
C HIS A 688 -29.91 6.70 -12.59
N LEU A 689 -29.94 6.11 -13.79
CA LEU A 689 -31.07 6.21 -14.70
C LEU A 689 -32.08 5.09 -14.41
N THR A 690 -33.37 5.43 -14.40
CA THR A 690 -34.42 4.43 -14.15
C THR A 690 -34.87 3.83 -15.47
N VAL A 691 -34.80 2.51 -15.63
CA VAL A 691 -35.29 1.83 -16.85
C VAL A 691 -36.77 2.17 -17.06
N GLY A 692 -37.12 2.61 -18.27
CA GLY A 692 -38.45 3.10 -18.65
C GLY A 692 -38.63 4.62 -18.50
N GLU A 693 -37.69 5.33 -17.90
CA GLU A 693 -37.72 6.79 -17.77
C GLU A 693 -37.57 7.48 -19.13
N LYS A 694 -38.35 8.54 -19.37
CA LYS A 694 -38.31 9.31 -20.61
C LYS A 694 -37.41 10.54 -20.45
N LEU A 695 -36.26 10.51 -21.12
CA LEU A 695 -35.32 11.61 -21.16
C LEU A 695 -35.57 12.50 -22.37
N ARG A 696 -35.72 13.79 -22.14
CA ARG A 696 -35.75 14.80 -23.19
C ARG A 696 -34.34 14.99 -23.76
N ILE A 697 -34.20 14.76 -25.05
CA ILE A 697 -32.98 15.01 -25.81
C ILE A 697 -33.13 16.37 -26.51
N PRO A 698 -32.52 17.45 -26.00
CA PRO A 698 -32.59 18.76 -26.67
C PRO A 698 -31.95 18.69 -28.06
N ALA A 699 -32.49 19.48 -28.99
CA ALA A 699 -31.86 19.70 -30.29
C ALA A 699 -30.48 20.33 -30.12
N LYS A 700 -29.60 20.11 -31.11
CA LYS A 700 -28.20 20.57 -31.05
C LYS A 700 -28.05 22.08 -31.10
#